data_AF-A0AAV5U3C0-F1
#
_entry.id   AF-A0AAV5U3C0-F1
#
_cell.length_a   1.000
_cell.length_b   1.000
_cell.length_c   1.000
_cell.angle_alpha   90.00
_cell.angle_beta   90.00
_cell.angle_gamma   90.00
#
_symmetry.space_group_name_H-M   'P 1'
#
loop_
_entity.id
_entity.type
_entity.pdbx_description
1 polymer ?
#
loop_
_entity_poly.entity_id
_entity_poly.type
_entity_poly.pdbx_seq_one_letter_code
_entity_poly.pdbx_strand_id
1 'polypeptide(L)'
;MDIDISCVHELWAAPKENWLDHFVNTARFKKLLNEEKKSDEQKDELRILVIQFAEQAVQVEAETDTLVKKQFGQEDITFHQRKASCLWLCCLASLSAIDWHFESLMEKPVDIIIINSIFERIELWNEYLSSPSSLSFSTYLLSRWILFVHAYFRIPPPEAKQTVSNPCNQLDMALQKFDHARSLVMKLREHIEGSLHQLDLMTSEKKPLLVPRPDAFIDPFIQNGGLSLSIGIVGNDVLTSDESLRPRVPSGDPKDTVVLSIDTVLQKIYLELASSFFCTGQMTKAVSSLKQLLRCLPPSSSSPSHPLIRIDERKVNGFAAAFRIPPPYESVAPSTSRAEVIGEITSTETCPRRVSQRRYGTRRDRRAEEEARTLNVPLSSTRLDPLSMCDDAWTGGNTVGWRWKMEKANEQKRKETVEYLRTLYTPPVSTSLSPSNRSIIRGTARFINAIEMESPCLVECLSLPSPSISLAAVIRMTPPTAPPPPASIRAMAASDKPFWTLLTSFDASELQTAFQLEGNQYTRPAMLSRYPEVLANLLLRRPVDELHALLLGKLQQLTEMGDPGRWRCALDSFMAVLGLGTTQTLIEMSIYEAARVQMLCLNRQLFSPHSNLIQAQVDLAHSLAKKLVRISQVPPLIAPMTAFLLNKGEFEFICERLDPEAGSSNVLINAGRLLAAYGIHSSTKVDLKSIAKTWHGIISPYFEAVASKRRHDGFTTMHLRETSRMRIELIKLFQAIKLSNIQEFLISYFASIYTQALAARGRAHLRIYSPRAELFSGMSVTLAHMESLEEVLSLLLDGTLSIQPHKTSLLRTKADFAYVRNQLNEASIIYCELLVAMKPSLSLPLPANNDVIDDSVWNHLRICLRKNNQQTLAACVCQLFKTGRAKEFRKAAEAIQDRSCLDSSDDCFSLIYDVQLSEALTDAYRKRGQQQKLEALLENISSPTMNLNNGPEVVEKEMRRKQKRMLNTLASLHFGIHSCF
;
A
#
# COMPACT_ATOMS: atom_id res chain seq x y z
N MET A 1 33.20 -34.40 9.77
CA MET A 1 32.29 -34.82 10.85
C MET A 1 33.17 -34.89 12.08
N ASP A 2 33.22 -33.80 12.83
CA ASP A 2 33.90 -33.77 14.12
C ASP A 2 32.96 -34.44 15.13
N ILE A 3 33.34 -35.64 15.57
CA ILE A 3 32.63 -36.34 16.63
C ILE A 3 32.99 -35.61 17.92
N ASP A 4 31.98 -35.03 18.56
CA ASP A 4 32.10 -34.36 19.85
C ASP A 4 32.55 -35.38 20.91
N ILE A 5 33.80 -35.26 21.35
CA ILE A 5 34.47 -36.19 22.27
C ILE A 5 33.78 -36.18 23.66
N SER A 6 32.98 -35.16 23.96
CA SER A 6 32.18 -35.08 25.19
C SER A 6 31.19 -36.24 25.36
N CYS A 7 30.57 -36.73 24.27
CA CYS A 7 29.66 -37.88 24.31
C CYS A 7 30.37 -39.21 24.61
N VAL A 8 31.67 -39.32 24.34
CA VAL A 8 32.44 -40.55 24.63
C VAL A 8 32.70 -40.69 26.13
N HIS A 9 32.82 -39.57 26.86
CA HIS A 9 33.07 -39.58 28.29
C HIS A 9 31.85 -40.02 29.12
N GLU A 10 30.62 -39.71 28.66
CA GLU A 10 29.37 -40.17 29.30
C GLU A 10 29.14 -41.68 29.17
N LEU A 11 29.58 -42.29 28.06
CA LEU A 11 29.43 -43.73 27.82
C LEU A 11 30.39 -44.60 28.66
N TRP A 12 31.45 -44.02 29.22
CA TRP A 12 32.50 -44.71 29.97
C TRP A 12 32.57 -44.28 31.45
N ALA A 13 31.73 -43.35 31.88
CA ALA A 13 31.56 -43.03 33.29
C ALA A 13 30.93 -44.22 34.03
N ALA A 14 31.28 -44.41 35.30
CA ALA A 14 30.58 -45.38 36.13
C ALA A 14 29.06 -45.11 36.06
N PRO A 15 28.21 -46.14 35.86
CA PRO A 15 26.77 -45.94 35.76
C PRO A 15 26.29 -45.18 36.98
N LYS A 16 25.50 -44.13 36.76
CA LYS A 16 24.89 -43.38 37.86
C LYS A 16 24.05 -44.35 38.68
N GLU A 17 24.23 -44.26 39.99
CA GLU A 17 23.56 -45.13 40.94
C GLU A 17 22.05 -44.93 40.85
N ASN A 18 21.31 -46.02 40.99
CA ASN A 18 19.86 -46.03 40.81
C ASN A 18 19.13 -46.35 42.12
N TRP A 19 17.79 -46.33 42.08
CA TRP A 19 16.94 -46.67 43.22
C TRP A 19 17.27 -48.03 43.85
N LEU A 20 17.70 -49.02 43.05
CA LEU A 20 17.96 -50.38 43.52
C LEU A 20 19.22 -50.42 44.41
N ASP A 21 20.27 -49.69 44.03
CA ASP A 21 21.51 -49.62 44.80
C ASP A 21 21.27 -49.07 46.21
N HIS A 22 20.40 -48.06 46.31
CA HIS A 22 20.00 -47.43 47.58
C HIS A 22 18.95 -48.25 48.35
N PHE A 23 18.07 -48.96 47.65
CA PHE A 23 17.07 -49.84 48.27
C PHE A 23 17.70 -51.06 48.94
N VAL A 24 18.73 -51.64 48.31
CA VAL A 24 19.45 -52.82 48.84
C VAL A 24 20.45 -52.40 49.92
N ASN A 25 21.19 -51.30 49.72
CA ASN A 25 22.16 -50.81 50.69
C ASN A 25 21.56 -49.72 51.60
N THR A 26 20.74 -50.14 52.55
CA THR A 26 20.00 -49.25 53.46
C THR A 26 20.88 -48.36 54.33
N ALA A 27 22.08 -48.83 54.71
CA ALA A 27 23.06 -48.05 55.47
C ALA A 27 23.62 -46.87 54.67
N ARG A 28 23.87 -47.10 53.37
CA ARG A 28 24.30 -46.07 52.43
C ARG A 28 23.20 -45.05 52.17
N PHE A 29 21.98 -45.53 51.93
CA PHE A 29 20.84 -44.65 51.70
C PHE A 29 20.55 -43.77 52.93
N LYS A 30 20.58 -44.33 54.15
CA LYS A 30 20.46 -43.55 55.39
C LYS A 30 21.55 -42.49 55.53
N LYS A 31 22.78 -42.78 55.11
CA LYS A 31 23.87 -41.79 55.08
C LYS A 31 23.57 -40.63 54.14
N LEU A 32 23.11 -40.91 52.91
CA LEU A 32 22.75 -39.89 51.93
C LEU A 32 21.60 -38.98 52.43
N LEU A 33 20.61 -39.56 53.11
CA LEU A 33 19.45 -38.82 53.63
C LEU A 33 19.82 -37.85 54.76
N ASN A 34 20.69 -38.29 55.69
CA ASN A 34 20.97 -37.60 56.96
C ASN A 34 22.17 -36.63 56.91
N GLU A 35 22.80 -36.41 55.75
CA GLU A 35 23.83 -35.39 55.58
C GLU A 35 23.25 -33.96 55.70
N GLU A 36 23.73 -33.19 56.68
CA GLU A 36 23.22 -31.84 57.01
C GLU A 36 23.50 -30.77 55.94
N LYS A 37 24.60 -30.91 55.19
CA LYS A 37 24.98 -29.99 54.10
C LYS A 37 25.08 -30.76 52.78
N LYS A 38 23.95 -30.88 52.09
CA LYS A 38 23.88 -31.51 50.78
C LYS A 38 24.45 -30.60 49.69
N SER A 39 25.39 -31.12 48.90
CA SER A 39 25.84 -30.50 47.65
C SER A 39 24.71 -30.46 46.62
N ASP A 40 24.82 -29.61 45.60
CA ASP A 40 23.79 -29.52 44.55
C ASP A 40 23.68 -30.83 43.76
N GLU A 41 24.79 -31.55 43.55
CA GLU A 41 24.80 -32.89 42.93
C GLU A 41 24.01 -33.92 43.74
N GLN A 42 24.14 -33.93 45.07
CA GLN A 42 23.39 -34.84 45.95
C GLN A 42 21.89 -34.50 46.00
N LYS A 43 21.53 -33.20 45.88
CA LYS A 43 20.13 -32.78 45.80
C LYS A 43 19.50 -33.24 44.48
N ASP A 44 20.25 -33.16 43.39
CA ASP A 44 19.79 -33.63 42.08
C ASP A 44 19.70 -35.17 42.06
N GLU A 45 20.64 -35.88 42.69
CA GLU A 45 20.54 -37.34 42.90
C GLU A 45 19.27 -37.72 43.67
N LEU A 46 18.98 -37.04 44.79
CA LEU A 46 17.76 -37.28 45.56
C LEU A 46 16.47 -36.98 44.78
N ARG A 47 16.44 -35.95 43.92
CA ARG A 47 15.27 -35.66 43.06
C ARG A 47 15.01 -36.80 42.08
N ILE A 48 16.08 -37.33 41.48
CA ILE A 48 15.99 -38.48 40.57
C ILE A 48 15.48 -39.71 41.34
N LEU A 49 16.00 -39.97 42.54
CA LEU A 49 15.58 -41.08 43.38
C LEU A 49 14.11 -41.00 43.80
N VAL A 50 13.58 -39.80 44.13
CA VAL A 50 12.15 -39.61 44.42
C VAL A 50 11.29 -40.11 43.25
N ILE A 51 11.61 -39.68 42.03
CA ILE A 51 10.85 -40.07 40.84
C ILE A 51 10.99 -41.57 40.58
N GLN A 52 12.21 -42.12 40.66
CA GLN A 52 12.44 -43.56 40.44
C GLN A 52 11.71 -44.44 41.47
N PHE A 53 11.76 -44.11 42.76
CA PHE A 53 11.03 -44.86 43.79
C PHE A 53 9.52 -44.77 43.59
N ALA A 54 8.99 -43.61 43.21
CA ALA A 54 7.56 -43.43 42.92
C ALA A 54 7.13 -44.22 41.68
N GLU A 55 7.90 -44.19 40.58
CA GLU A 55 7.62 -44.97 39.37
C GLU A 55 7.56 -46.48 39.67
N GLN A 56 8.53 -46.98 40.44
CA GLN A 56 8.57 -48.38 40.82
C GLN A 56 7.44 -48.76 41.79
N ALA A 57 7.09 -47.89 42.74
CA ALA A 57 5.97 -48.12 43.64
C ALA A 57 4.64 -48.22 42.88
N VAL A 58 4.37 -47.27 41.97
CA VAL A 58 3.18 -47.26 41.11
C VAL A 58 3.13 -48.49 40.21
N GLN A 59 4.28 -48.93 39.67
CA GLN A 59 4.36 -50.14 38.87
C GLN A 59 4.01 -51.39 39.70
N VAL A 60 4.55 -51.52 40.91
CA VAL A 60 4.26 -52.65 41.81
C VAL A 60 2.79 -52.66 42.23
N GLU A 61 2.16 -51.50 42.43
CA GLU A 61 0.73 -51.39 42.73
C GLU A 61 -0.15 -51.78 41.54
N ALA A 62 0.22 -51.36 40.33
CA ALA A 62 -0.45 -51.80 39.11
C ALA A 62 -0.33 -53.32 38.92
N GLU A 63 0.84 -53.91 39.22
CA GLU A 63 1.03 -55.36 39.25
C GLU A 63 0.13 -56.02 40.31
N THR A 64 0.05 -55.44 41.52
CA THR A 64 -0.84 -55.90 42.60
C THR A 64 -2.30 -55.95 42.15
N ASP A 65 -2.79 -54.90 41.51
CA ASP A 65 -4.15 -54.85 40.95
C ASP A 65 -4.40 -55.94 39.92
N THR A 66 -3.38 -56.27 39.10
CA THR A 66 -3.50 -57.38 38.14
C THR A 66 -3.52 -58.74 38.83
N LEU A 67 -2.76 -58.92 39.92
CA LEU A 67 -2.77 -60.14 40.72
C LEU A 67 -4.12 -60.35 41.42
N VAL A 68 -4.70 -59.28 41.98
CA VAL A 68 -6.05 -59.28 42.57
C VAL A 68 -7.09 -59.66 41.51
N LYS A 69 -7.06 -59.02 40.33
CA LYS A 69 -7.99 -59.33 39.22
C LYS A 69 -7.86 -60.76 38.71
N LYS A 70 -6.66 -61.32 38.76
CA LYS A 70 -6.36 -62.71 38.34
C LYS A 70 -6.52 -63.73 39.48
N GLN A 71 -6.98 -63.32 40.67
CA GLN A 71 -7.25 -64.18 41.83
C GLN A 71 -6.02 -64.99 42.31
N PHE A 72 -4.84 -64.35 42.36
CA PHE A 72 -3.63 -64.95 42.96
C PHE A 72 -3.78 -65.13 44.49
N GLY A 73 -2.87 -65.90 45.09
CA GLY A 73 -2.87 -66.18 46.53
C GLY A 73 -2.73 -64.89 47.36
N GLN A 74 -3.37 -64.86 48.53
CA GLN A 74 -3.33 -63.70 49.44
C GLN A 74 -1.89 -63.38 49.90
N GLU A 75 -1.01 -64.37 49.97
CA GLU A 75 0.41 -64.19 50.29
C GLU A 75 1.16 -63.39 49.23
N ASP A 76 0.90 -63.63 47.94
CA ASP A 76 1.51 -62.88 46.83
C ASP A 76 1.01 -61.43 46.80
N ILE A 77 -0.29 -61.23 47.02
CA ILE A 77 -0.92 -59.90 47.08
C ILE A 77 -0.32 -59.09 48.23
N THR A 78 -0.24 -59.68 49.43
CA THR A 78 0.31 -59.01 50.62
C THR A 78 1.82 -58.74 50.48
N PHE A 79 2.57 -59.62 49.82
CA PHE A 79 3.97 -59.37 49.49
C PHE A 79 4.15 -58.15 48.58
N HIS A 80 3.38 -58.07 47.49
CA HIS A 80 3.44 -56.91 46.59
C HIS A 80 2.99 -55.60 47.27
N GLN A 81 1.98 -55.65 48.15
CA GLN A 81 1.55 -54.50 48.96
C GLN A 81 2.66 -54.03 49.92
N ARG A 82 3.36 -54.94 50.58
CA ARG A 82 4.50 -54.62 51.45
C ARG A 82 5.68 -54.05 50.67
N LYS A 83 5.96 -54.60 49.49
CA LYS A 83 6.98 -54.09 48.57
C LYS A 83 6.65 -52.66 48.12
N ALA A 84 5.42 -52.39 47.73
CA ALA A 84 4.95 -51.05 47.40
C ALA A 84 5.12 -50.08 48.59
N SER A 85 4.70 -50.48 49.80
CA SER A 85 4.86 -49.67 51.01
C SER A 85 6.32 -49.34 51.34
N CYS A 86 7.25 -50.29 51.16
CA CYS A 86 8.68 -50.05 51.34
C CYS A 86 9.23 -49.03 50.33
N LEU A 87 8.81 -49.12 49.06
CA LEU A 87 9.20 -48.17 48.02
C LEU A 87 8.62 -46.78 48.29
N TRP A 88 7.37 -46.68 48.75
CA TRP A 88 6.76 -45.41 49.16
C TRP A 88 7.45 -44.78 50.37
N LEU A 89 7.86 -45.57 51.37
CA LEU A 89 8.67 -45.08 52.50
C LEU A 89 10.02 -44.52 52.03
N CYS A 90 10.70 -45.20 51.10
CA CYS A 90 11.95 -44.70 50.50
C CYS A 90 11.73 -43.43 49.67
N CYS A 91 10.62 -43.35 48.92
CA CYS A 91 10.21 -42.17 48.18
C CYS A 91 9.99 -40.96 49.11
N LEU A 92 9.21 -41.12 50.18
CA LEU A 92 8.93 -40.04 51.13
C LEU A 92 10.16 -39.68 52.00
N ALA A 93 11.02 -40.65 52.32
CA ALA A 93 12.31 -40.38 52.95
C ALA A 93 13.18 -39.48 52.04
N SER A 94 13.23 -39.78 50.74
CA SER A 94 13.97 -38.96 49.76
C SER A 94 13.35 -37.57 49.58
N LEU A 95 12.01 -37.48 49.55
CA LEU A 95 11.28 -36.21 49.41
C LEU A 95 11.44 -35.32 50.65
N SER A 96 11.42 -35.90 51.85
CA SER A 96 11.70 -35.17 53.09
C SER A 96 13.18 -34.76 53.20
N ALA A 97 14.11 -35.51 52.61
CA ALA A 97 15.53 -35.16 52.57
C ALA A 97 15.85 -33.97 51.65
N ILE A 98 14.96 -33.65 50.69
CA ILE A 98 14.96 -32.40 49.90
C ILE A 98 14.00 -31.34 50.48
N ASP A 99 13.68 -31.44 51.77
CA ASP A 99 12.87 -30.48 52.52
C ASP A 99 11.47 -30.27 51.94
N TRP A 100 10.89 -31.31 51.33
CA TRP A 100 9.56 -31.28 50.69
C TRP A 100 9.44 -30.27 49.54
N HIS A 101 10.55 -29.93 48.88
CA HIS A 101 10.58 -29.03 47.74
C HIS A 101 10.09 -29.70 46.44
N PHE A 102 8.78 -29.91 46.32
CA PHE A 102 8.17 -30.57 45.16
C PHE A 102 8.23 -29.74 43.86
N GLU A 103 8.36 -28.41 43.95
CA GLU A 103 8.42 -27.53 42.76
C GLU A 103 9.62 -27.86 41.85
N SER A 104 10.71 -28.38 42.42
CA SER A 104 11.89 -28.81 41.64
C SER A 104 11.74 -30.17 40.97
N LEU A 105 10.67 -30.92 41.25
CA LEU A 105 10.41 -32.21 40.59
C LEU A 105 9.69 -32.01 39.23
N MET A 106 9.13 -30.83 38.99
CA MET A 106 8.38 -30.49 37.79
C MET A 106 9.29 -29.93 36.70
N GLU A 107 10.00 -30.81 35.97
CA GLU A 107 10.83 -30.41 34.82
C GLU A 107 10.02 -30.37 33.51
N LYS A 108 9.11 -31.33 33.35
CA LYS A 108 8.25 -31.52 32.19
C LYS A 108 6.78 -31.53 32.61
N PRO A 109 5.85 -31.12 31.74
CA PRO A 109 4.41 -31.13 32.07
C PRO A 109 3.85 -32.53 32.34
N VAL A 110 4.53 -33.59 31.87
CA VAL A 110 4.11 -34.99 32.05
C VAL A 110 4.46 -35.51 33.44
N ASP A 111 5.45 -34.90 34.12
CA ASP A 111 5.91 -35.32 35.45
C ASP A 111 4.81 -35.19 36.50
N ILE A 112 3.78 -34.37 36.22
CA ILE A 112 2.58 -34.24 37.05
C ILE A 112 1.92 -35.59 37.35
N ILE A 113 2.00 -36.57 36.44
CA ILE A 113 1.38 -37.89 36.61
C ILE A 113 1.99 -38.59 37.82
N ILE A 114 3.32 -38.72 37.85
CA ILE A 114 4.05 -39.43 38.91
C ILE A 114 3.99 -38.62 40.22
N ILE A 115 4.17 -37.30 40.13
CA ILE A 115 4.15 -36.44 41.32
C ILE A 115 2.76 -36.47 41.98
N ASN A 116 1.68 -36.47 41.19
CA ASN A 116 0.34 -36.59 41.75
C ASN A 116 0.14 -37.92 42.50
N SER A 117 0.70 -39.03 42.02
CA SER A 117 0.65 -40.31 42.75
C SER A 117 1.36 -40.26 44.11
N ILE A 118 2.45 -39.48 44.23
CA ILE A 118 3.09 -39.22 45.53
C ILE A 118 2.12 -38.48 46.47
N PHE A 119 1.40 -37.48 45.96
CA PHE A 119 0.44 -36.70 46.75
C PHE A 119 -0.80 -37.50 47.16
N GLU A 120 -1.32 -38.36 46.28
CA GLU A 120 -2.38 -39.32 46.61
C GLU A 120 -1.92 -40.25 47.75
N ARG A 121 -0.66 -40.67 47.75
CA ARG A 121 -0.10 -41.48 48.86
C ARG A 121 0.01 -40.71 50.17
N ILE A 122 0.42 -39.44 50.13
CA ILE A 122 0.50 -38.58 51.31
C ILE A 122 -0.89 -38.35 51.92
N GLU A 123 -1.92 -38.22 51.08
CA GLU A 123 -3.30 -38.09 51.52
C GLU A 123 -3.81 -39.37 52.22
N LEU A 124 -3.50 -40.55 51.69
CA LEU A 124 -3.83 -41.83 52.33
C LEU A 124 -3.17 -42.03 53.69
N TRP A 125 -1.99 -41.44 53.91
CA TRP A 125 -1.27 -41.49 55.19
C TRP A 125 -1.47 -40.26 56.08
N ASN A 126 -2.48 -39.44 55.82
CA ASN A 126 -2.76 -38.21 56.57
C ASN A 126 -2.77 -38.42 58.09
N GLU A 127 -3.46 -39.46 58.58
CA GLU A 127 -3.56 -39.77 60.01
C GLU A 127 -2.20 -40.07 60.68
N TYR A 128 -1.20 -40.47 59.90
CA TYR A 128 0.15 -40.80 60.37
C TYR A 128 1.16 -39.68 60.15
N LEU A 129 0.83 -38.69 59.33
CA LEU A 129 1.71 -37.57 58.99
C LEU A 129 1.35 -36.27 59.71
N SER A 130 0.22 -36.26 60.41
CA SER A 130 -0.31 -35.11 61.13
C SER A 130 -0.50 -35.46 62.60
N SER A 131 0.03 -34.62 63.49
CA SER A 131 -0.23 -34.73 64.92
C SER A 131 -1.41 -33.84 65.32
N PRO A 132 -2.34 -34.30 66.20
CA PRO A 132 -3.50 -33.52 66.63
C PRO A 132 -3.12 -32.21 67.35
N SER A 133 -1.87 -32.06 67.80
CA SER A 133 -1.34 -30.86 68.45
C SER A 133 -0.83 -29.78 67.47
N SER A 134 -0.86 -30.04 66.16
CA SER A 134 -0.28 -29.17 65.11
C SER A 134 -1.23 -28.94 63.94
N LEU A 135 -0.89 -28.02 63.03
CA LEU A 135 -1.59 -27.95 61.73
C LEU A 135 -1.36 -29.27 60.96
N SER A 136 -2.39 -29.72 60.23
CA SER A 136 -2.29 -30.91 59.39
C SER A 136 -1.26 -30.70 58.27
N PHE A 137 -0.13 -31.41 58.35
CA PHE A 137 0.99 -31.28 57.42
C PHE A 137 0.63 -31.74 56.01
N SER A 138 -0.03 -32.89 55.90
CA SER A 138 -0.54 -33.45 54.65
C SER A 138 -1.53 -32.49 53.97
N THR A 139 -2.49 -31.92 54.71
CA THR A 139 -3.50 -31.00 54.19
C THR A 139 -2.86 -29.69 53.71
N TYR A 140 -1.87 -29.19 54.44
CA TYR A 140 -1.10 -28.00 54.05
C TYR A 140 -0.34 -28.25 52.74
N LEU A 141 0.38 -29.37 52.65
CA LEU A 141 1.19 -29.72 51.50
C LEU A 141 0.33 -30.00 50.26
N LEU A 142 -0.79 -30.73 50.41
CA LEU A 142 -1.74 -31.05 49.34
C LEU A 142 -2.41 -29.78 48.79
N SER A 143 -2.84 -28.87 49.67
CA SER A 143 -3.43 -27.60 49.26
C SER A 143 -2.44 -26.76 48.45
N ARG A 144 -1.16 -26.75 48.84
CA ARG A 144 -0.11 -26.06 48.10
C ARG A 144 0.17 -26.71 46.73
N TRP A 145 0.17 -28.03 46.64
CA TRP A 145 0.30 -28.75 45.37
C TRP A 145 -0.80 -28.38 44.37
N ILE A 146 -2.06 -28.40 44.81
CA ILE A 146 -3.21 -28.07 43.96
C ILE A 146 -3.11 -26.63 43.44
N LEU A 147 -2.78 -25.66 44.31
CA LEU A 147 -2.60 -24.27 43.90
C LEU A 147 -1.41 -24.08 42.95
N PHE A 148 -0.31 -24.80 43.17
CA PHE A 148 0.85 -24.79 42.28
C PHE A 148 0.49 -25.32 40.88
N VAL A 149 -0.17 -26.48 40.78
CA VAL A 149 -0.62 -27.06 39.50
C VAL A 149 -1.53 -26.09 38.74
N HIS A 150 -2.47 -25.45 39.44
CA HIS A 150 -3.35 -24.45 38.85
C HIS A 150 -2.56 -23.26 38.26
N ALA A 151 -1.58 -22.74 39.00
CA ALA A 151 -0.74 -21.64 38.54
C ALA A 151 0.18 -22.05 37.36
N TYR A 152 0.82 -23.22 37.46
CA TYR A 152 1.77 -23.73 36.48
C TYR A 152 1.12 -24.01 35.11
N PHE A 153 -0.05 -24.65 35.09
CA PHE A 153 -0.77 -25.00 33.85
C PHE A 153 -1.75 -23.94 33.36
N ARG A 154 -1.71 -22.71 33.92
CA ARG A 154 -2.58 -21.63 33.46
C ARG A 154 -2.20 -21.14 32.06
N ILE A 155 -0.91 -21.16 31.76
CA ILE A 155 -0.41 -21.04 30.39
C ILE A 155 -0.28 -22.48 29.87
N PRO A 156 -1.05 -22.88 28.85
CA PRO A 156 -0.97 -24.25 28.35
C PRO A 156 0.44 -24.51 27.80
N PRO A 157 1.07 -25.66 28.13
CA PRO A 157 2.32 -26.04 27.51
C PRO A 157 2.12 -26.27 26.00
N PRO A 158 3.16 -26.08 25.17
CA PRO A 158 3.08 -26.35 23.73
C PRO A 158 2.65 -27.81 23.49
N GLU A 159 1.73 -28.03 22.55
CA GLU A 159 1.23 -29.37 22.23
C GLU A 159 2.37 -30.29 21.79
N ALA A 160 2.34 -31.54 22.28
CA ALA A 160 3.27 -32.57 21.85
C ALA A 160 3.09 -32.80 20.34
N LYS A 161 4.16 -32.61 19.56
CA LYS A 161 4.15 -32.90 18.12
C LYS A 161 4.12 -34.41 17.93
N GLN A 162 3.28 -34.88 17.00
CA GLN A 162 3.31 -36.28 16.58
C GLN A 162 4.73 -36.65 16.14
N THR A 163 5.26 -37.75 16.67
CA THR A 163 6.50 -38.33 16.15
C THR A 163 6.28 -38.77 14.70
N VAL A 164 7.07 -38.21 13.77
CA VAL A 164 6.96 -38.52 12.34
C VAL A 164 7.47 -39.93 12.11
N SER A 165 6.69 -40.72 11.35
CA SER A 165 6.86 -42.16 11.03
C SER A 165 6.48 -43.12 12.16
N ASN A 166 5.18 -43.40 12.25
CA ASN A 166 4.64 -44.55 12.99
C ASN A 166 4.26 -45.65 12.00
N PRO A 167 5.22 -46.48 11.54
CA PRO A 167 4.98 -47.50 10.52
C PRO A 167 4.02 -48.61 11.00
N CYS A 168 3.75 -48.71 12.31
CA CYS A 168 2.91 -49.75 12.91
C CYS A 168 1.52 -49.28 13.33
N ASN A 169 1.13 -48.02 13.04
CA ASN A 169 -0.15 -47.45 13.47
C ASN A 169 -0.42 -47.59 14.98
N GLN A 170 0.65 -47.66 15.80
CA GLN A 170 0.55 -47.78 17.25
C GLN A 170 0.18 -46.43 17.86
N LEU A 171 -0.63 -46.38 18.91
CA LEU A 171 -0.95 -45.09 19.54
C LEU A 171 0.35 -44.42 20.07
N ASP A 172 0.53 -43.13 19.78
CA ASP A 172 1.71 -42.38 20.23
C ASP A 172 1.67 -42.26 21.75
N MET A 173 2.52 -43.04 22.43
CA MET A 173 2.59 -43.10 23.89
C MET A 173 2.92 -41.73 24.51
N ALA A 174 3.67 -40.87 23.81
CA ALA A 174 3.97 -39.52 24.30
C ALA A 174 2.75 -38.61 24.25
N LEU A 175 1.93 -38.73 23.19
CA LEU A 175 0.66 -38.02 23.07
C LEU A 175 -0.33 -38.49 24.15
N GLN A 176 -0.44 -39.80 24.38
CA GLN A 176 -1.29 -40.35 25.43
C GLN A 176 -0.88 -39.88 26.83
N LYS A 177 0.42 -39.86 27.13
CA LYS A 177 0.93 -39.32 28.40
C LYS A 177 0.61 -37.84 28.55
N PHE A 178 0.71 -37.05 27.48
CA PHE A 178 0.35 -35.63 27.50
C PHE A 178 -1.16 -35.40 27.73
N ASP A 179 -2.01 -36.19 27.07
CA ASP A 179 -3.47 -36.15 27.26
C ASP A 179 -3.87 -36.59 28.68
N HIS A 180 -3.19 -37.60 29.23
CA HIS A 180 -3.39 -38.05 30.61
C HIS A 180 -3.01 -36.95 31.61
N ALA A 181 -1.85 -36.30 31.43
CA ALA A 181 -1.44 -35.16 32.23
C ALA A 181 -2.46 -34.02 32.17
N ARG A 182 -3.01 -33.71 30.99
CA ARG A 182 -4.06 -32.69 30.81
C ARG A 182 -5.36 -33.07 31.54
N SER A 183 -5.79 -34.32 31.46
CA SER A 183 -6.96 -34.82 32.18
C SER A 183 -6.78 -34.69 33.69
N LEU A 184 -5.59 -35.03 34.20
CA LEU A 184 -5.25 -34.93 35.62
C LEU A 184 -5.24 -33.48 36.11
N VAL A 185 -4.68 -32.55 35.33
CA VAL A 185 -4.75 -31.10 35.62
C VAL A 185 -6.21 -30.63 35.77
N MET A 186 -7.11 -31.12 34.91
CA MET A 186 -8.53 -30.75 35.01
C MET A 186 -9.19 -31.28 36.29
N LYS A 187 -8.90 -32.54 36.67
CA LYS A 187 -9.38 -33.12 37.94
C LYS A 187 -8.87 -32.34 39.16
N LEU A 188 -7.59 -31.97 39.19
CA LEU A 188 -7.03 -31.19 40.30
C LEU A 188 -7.62 -29.78 40.39
N ARG A 189 -8.05 -29.19 39.26
CA ARG A 189 -8.71 -27.87 39.26
C ARG A 189 -10.05 -27.88 40.00
N GLU A 190 -10.77 -29.00 40.04
CA GLU A 190 -12.03 -29.12 40.78
C GLU A 190 -11.83 -28.94 42.30
N HIS A 191 -10.63 -29.20 42.81
CA HIS A 191 -10.29 -29.16 44.24
C HIS A 191 -9.69 -27.81 44.70
N ILE A 192 -9.61 -26.81 43.82
CA ILE A 192 -9.00 -25.50 44.13
C ILE A 192 -9.77 -24.77 45.24
N GLU A 193 -11.10 -24.69 45.14
CA GLU A 193 -11.91 -23.96 46.11
C GLU A 193 -11.82 -24.57 47.51
N GLY A 194 -11.80 -25.89 47.60
CA GLY A 194 -11.55 -26.63 48.85
C GLY A 194 -10.16 -26.32 49.42
N SER A 195 -9.12 -26.32 48.58
CA SER A 195 -7.75 -26.01 48.99
C SER A 195 -7.58 -24.56 49.50
N LEU A 196 -8.24 -23.60 48.84
CA LEU A 196 -8.27 -22.20 49.28
C LEU A 196 -8.94 -22.05 50.65
N HIS A 197 -10.05 -22.76 50.87
CA HIS A 197 -10.75 -22.73 52.15
C HIS A 197 -9.93 -23.35 53.28
N GLN A 198 -9.25 -24.47 53.02
CA GLN A 198 -8.38 -25.13 54.00
C GLN A 198 -7.20 -24.23 54.41
N LEU A 199 -6.54 -23.59 53.44
CA LEU A 199 -5.45 -22.65 53.75
C LEU A 199 -5.95 -21.42 54.52
N ASP A 200 -7.12 -20.89 54.18
CA ASP A 200 -7.74 -19.77 54.91
C ASP A 200 -8.09 -20.18 56.36
N LEU A 201 -8.65 -21.37 56.57
CA LEU A 201 -8.91 -21.93 57.90
C LEU A 201 -7.62 -22.08 58.71
N MET A 202 -6.53 -22.57 58.11
CA MET A 202 -5.22 -22.68 58.76
C MET A 202 -4.66 -21.31 59.20
N THR A 203 -5.00 -20.22 58.51
CA THR A 203 -4.61 -18.87 58.99
C THR A 203 -5.30 -18.47 60.30
N SER A 204 -6.47 -19.06 60.59
CA SER A 204 -7.25 -18.77 61.79
C SER A 204 -6.81 -19.57 63.02
N GLU A 205 -6.30 -20.80 62.84
CA GLU A 205 -5.95 -21.72 63.94
C GLU A 205 -4.64 -21.37 64.66
N LYS A 206 -3.71 -20.67 64.01
CA LYS A 206 -2.42 -20.20 64.58
C LYS A 206 -1.63 -21.27 65.37
N LYS A 207 -1.55 -22.49 64.85
CA LYS A 207 -0.73 -23.59 65.40
C LYS A 207 0.60 -23.74 64.65
N PRO A 208 1.67 -24.26 65.28
CA PRO A 208 2.91 -24.59 64.56
C PRO A 208 2.68 -25.75 63.57
N LEU A 209 3.52 -25.81 62.54
CA LEU A 209 3.52 -26.91 61.57
C LEU A 209 4.65 -27.88 61.90
N LEU A 210 4.31 -29.14 62.19
CA LEU A 210 5.27 -30.23 62.40
C LEU A 210 5.56 -30.90 61.06
N VAL A 211 6.78 -30.78 60.56
CA VAL A 211 7.20 -31.36 59.28
C VAL A 211 8.01 -32.64 59.54
N PRO A 212 7.62 -33.80 58.98
CA PRO A 212 8.38 -35.05 59.16
C PRO A 212 9.77 -34.98 58.50
N ARG A 213 10.79 -35.50 59.20
CA ARG A 213 12.18 -35.71 58.71
C ARG A 213 12.34 -37.07 58.04
N PRO A 214 13.45 -37.30 57.30
CA PRO A 214 13.73 -38.61 56.67
C PRO A 214 13.64 -39.79 57.63
N ASP A 215 14.11 -39.62 58.87
CA ASP A 215 14.08 -40.64 59.93
C ASP A 215 12.65 -41.15 60.26
N ALA A 216 11.60 -40.34 60.03
CA ALA A 216 10.21 -40.76 60.23
C ALA A 216 9.76 -41.84 59.22
N PHE A 217 10.43 -41.94 58.07
CA PHE A 217 10.10 -42.86 56.98
C PHE A 217 11.13 -43.97 56.81
N ILE A 218 12.43 -43.66 56.96
CA ILE A 218 13.50 -44.64 56.76
C ILE A 218 13.60 -45.63 57.92
N ASP A 219 13.30 -45.23 59.16
CA ASP A 219 13.41 -46.13 60.30
C ASP A 219 12.40 -47.29 60.24
N PRO A 220 11.10 -47.10 59.92
CA PRO A 220 10.17 -48.20 59.66
C PRO A 220 10.67 -49.17 58.58
N PHE A 221 11.27 -48.65 57.50
CA PHE A 221 11.84 -49.46 56.42
C PHE A 221 13.06 -50.28 56.89
N ILE A 222 13.98 -49.69 57.66
CA ILE A 222 15.17 -50.39 58.16
C ILE A 222 14.79 -51.45 59.20
N GLN A 223 13.82 -51.15 60.08
CA GLN A 223 13.41 -52.05 61.16
C GLN A 223 12.60 -53.24 60.64
N ASN A 224 11.68 -53.00 59.70
CA ASN A 224 10.69 -54.00 59.31
C ASN A 224 10.82 -54.42 57.83
N GLY A 225 11.37 -53.60 56.94
CA GLY A 225 11.41 -53.84 55.49
C GLY A 225 12.18 -55.10 55.10
N GLY A 226 13.31 -55.40 55.76
CA GLY A 226 14.08 -56.63 55.51
C GLY A 226 13.31 -57.91 55.87
N LEU A 227 12.47 -57.86 56.92
CA LEU A 227 11.60 -58.96 57.34
C LEU A 227 10.36 -59.07 56.45
N SER A 228 9.85 -57.94 55.95
CA SER A 228 8.66 -57.89 55.09
C SER A 228 8.93 -58.30 53.63
N LEU A 229 10.18 -58.24 53.17
CA LEU A 229 10.61 -58.55 51.79
C LEU A 229 11.24 -59.94 51.64
N SER A 230 11.46 -60.69 52.72
CA SER A 230 11.97 -62.06 52.66
C SER A 230 10.85 -63.05 52.35
N ILE A 231 10.96 -63.77 51.23
CA ILE A 231 10.10 -64.90 50.89
C ILE A 231 10.64 -66.14 51.63
N GLY A 232 9.75 -66.87 52.32
CA GLY A 232 10.06 -67.90 53.32
C GLY A 232 11.22 -68.86 52.99
N ILE A 233 12.34 -68.70 53.71
CA ILE A 233 13.40 -69.73 53.85
C ILE A 233 13.66 -70.11 55.32
N VAL A 234 13.13 -69.37 56.31
CA VAL A 234 13.25 -69.76 57.74
C VAL A 234 11.94 -69.49 58.49
N GLY A 235 11.21 -70.58 58.78
CA GLY A 235 10.34 -70.84 59.94
C GLY A 235 9.33 -69.80 60.49
N ASN A 236 8.08 -70.27 60.68
CA ASN A 236 6.96 -69.75 61.48
C ASN A 236 6.74 -68.22 61.56
N ASP A 237 5.75 -67.74 60.80
CA ASP A 237 4.89 -66.57 61.02
C ASP A 237 5.47 -65.38 61.81
N VAL A 238 6.44 -64.68 61.21
CA VAL A 238 6.69 -63.27 61.51
C VAL A 238 6.09 -62.42 60.38
N LEU A 239 4.78 -62.53 60.19
CA LEU A 239 4.03 -61.58 59.38
C LEU A 239 3.98 -60.26 60.16
N THR A 240 4.90 -59.35 59.87
CA THR A 240 4.82 -57.96 60.32
C THR A 240 3.43 -57.40 59.95
N SER A 241 2.69 -56.86 60.94
CA SER A 241 1.35 -56.29 60.70
C SER A 241 1.44 -55.11 59.73
N ASP A 242 0.39 -54.86 58.94
CA ASP A 242 0.32 -53.72 58.00
C ASP A 242 0.50 -52.35 58.68
N GLU A 243 0.39 -52.29 60.02
CA GLU A 243 0.64 -51.09 60.81
C GLU A 243 2.15 -50.77 60.96
N SER A 244 3.01 -51.78 60.81
CA SER A 244 4.46 -51.65 61.05
C SER A 244 5.25 -51.04 59.88
N LEU A 245 4.66 -50.97 58.68
CA LEU A 245 5.21 -50.33 57.48
C LEU A 245 4.50 -49.00 57.16
N ARG A 246 4.27 -48.19 58.20
CA ARG A 246 3.69 -46.84 58.08
C ARG A 246 4.68 -45.79 58.58
N PRO A 247 4.57 -44.53 58.12
CA PRO A 247 5.36 -43.43 58.66
C PRO A 247 5.17 -43.31 60.17
N ARG A 248 6.22 -42.91 60.89
CA ARG A 248 6.09 -42.56 62.31
C ARG A 248 5.32 -41.25 62.46
N VAL A 249 4.38 -41.24 63.41
CA VAL A 249 3.63 -40.03 63.76
C VAL A 249 4.60 -38.96 64.27
N PRO A 250 4.58 -37.74 63.71
CA PRO A 250 5.37 -36.61 64.19
C PRO A 250 5.23 -36.40 65.70
N SER A 251 6.28 -36.73 66.45
CA SER A 251 6.27 -36.67 67.92
C SER A 251 6.67 -35.29 68.47
N GLY A 252 7.30 -34.45 67.64
CA GLY A 252 7.92 -33.19 68.05
C GLY A 252 9.39 -33.35 68.47
N ASP A 253 9.96 -34.56 68.41
CA ASP A 253 11.38 -34.80 68.63
C ASP A 253 12.19 -34.22 67.45
N PRO A 254 13.26 -33.43 67.69
CA PRO A 254 14.12 -32.92 66.62
C PRO A 254 14.75 -34.01 65.73
N LYS A 255 14.77 -35.28 66.16
CA LYS A 255 15.22 -36.40 65.32
C LYS A 255 14.24 -36.74 64.20
N ASP A 256 12.93 -36.73 64.48
CA ASP A 256 11.90 -37.16 63.53
C ASP A 256 11.10 -36.00 62.92
N THR A 257 11.19 -34.80 63.48
CA THR A 257 10.38 -33.65 63.08
C THR A 257 11.14 -32.32 63.05
N VAL A 258 10.73 -31.43 62.14
CA VAL A 258 11.10 -30.02 62.11
C VAL A 258 9.88 -29.19 62.50
N VAL A 259 10.01 -28.38 63.55
CA VAL A 259 8.97 -27.45 63.98
C VAL A 259 9.15 -26.12 63.25
N LEU A 260 8.17 -25.72 62.42
CA LEU A 260 8.20 -24.44 61.72
C LEU A 260 7.41 -23.38 62.50
N SER A 261 7.96 -22.17 62.56
CA SER A 261 7.33 -21.06 63.28
C SER A 261 6.02 -20.62 62.62
N ILE A 262 5.04 -20.25 63.45
CA ILE A 262 3.69 -19.86 63.02
C ILE A 262 3.78 -18.70 62.01
N ASP A 263 4.59 -17.68 62.31
CA ASP A 263 4.70 -16.47 61.47
C ASP A 263 5.23 -16.79 60.06
N THR A 264 6.26 -17.66 59.96
CA THR A 264 6.81 -18.06 58.65
C THR A 264 5.85 -18.91 57.82
N VAL A 265 5.03 -19.73 58.47
CA VAL A 265 4.00 -20.55 57.78
C VAL A 265 2.88 -19.64 57.27
N LEU A 266 2.41 -18.70 58.08
CA LEU A 266 1.38 -17.73 57.68
C LEU A 266 1.83 -16.85 56.51
N GLN A 267 3.08 -16.37 56.51
CA GLN A 267 3.62 -15.60 55.39
C GLN A 267 3.58 -16.41 54.08
N LYS A 268 3.99 -17.68 54.10
CA LYS A 268 3.93 -18.54 52.92
C LYS A 268 2.48 -18.75 52.47
N ILE A 269 1.54 -18.99 53.39
CA ILE A 269 0.11 -19.14 53.06
C ILE A 269 -0.44 -17.89 52.37
N TYR A 270 -0.15 -16.69 52.89
CA TYR A 270 -0.62 -15.43 52.28
C TYR A 270 -0.05 -15.22 50.87
N LEU A 271 1.18 -15.65 50.60
CA LEU A 271 1.76 -15.60 49.25
C LEU A 271 1.05 -16.55 48.27
N GLU A 272 0.74 -17.78 48.70
CA GLU A 272 0.04 -18.76 47.85
C GLU A 272 -1.42 -18.32 47.59
N LEU A 273 -2.10 -17.75 48.60
CA LEU A 273 -3.43 -17.16 48.46
C LEU A 273 -3.40 -15.95 47.51
N ALA A 274 -2.42 -15.05 47.65
CA ALA A 274 -2.27 -13.91 46.76
C ALA A 274 -2.02 -14.34 45.30
N SER A 275 -1.13 -15.32 45.09
CA SER A 275 -0.82 -15.89 43.78
C SER A 275 -2.04 -16.53 43.12
N SER A 276 -2.77 -17.37 43.87
CA SER A 276 -3.96 -18.05 43.37
C SER A 276 -5.15 -17.11 43.10
N PHE A 277 -5.41 -16.12 43.97
CA PHE A 277 -6.41 -15.08 43.70
C PHE A 277 -6.03 -14.18 42.54
N PHE A 278 -4.74 -13.85 42.38
CA PHE A 278 -4.23 -13.11 41.23
C PHE A 278 -4.45 -13.90 39.94
N CYS A 279 -4.10 -15.18 39.93
CA CYS A 279 -4.37 -16.07 38.82
C CYS A 279 -5.88 -16.08 38.52
N THR A 280 -6.75 -16.42 39.46
CA THR A 280 -8.20 -16.54 39.24
C THR A 280 -8.93 -15.24 38.85
N GLY A 281 -8.27 -14.08 38.91
CA GLY A 281 -8.89 -12.79 38.57
C GLY A 281 -9.57 -12.08 39.75
N GLN A 282 -9.51 -12.65 40.95
CA GLN A 282 -10.08 -12.07 42.18
C GLN A 282 -9.12 -11.02 42.78
N MET A 283 -8.93 -9.91 42.04
CA MET A 283 -7.91 -8.89 42.33
C MET A 283 -8.05 -8.25 43.72
N THR A 284 -9.28 -8.08 44.22
CA THR A 284 -9.53 -7.50 45.56
C THR A 284 -9.00 -8.39 46.68
N LYS A 285 -9.24 -9.70 46.58
CA LYS A 285 -8.74 -10.69 47.55
C LYS A 285 -7.23 -10.88 47.43
N ALA A 286 -6.70 -10.87 46.21
CA ALA A 286 -5.26 -10.94 45.96
C ALA A 286 -4.51 -9.77 46.63
N VAL A 287 -5.04 -8.55 46.50
CA VAL A 287 -4.48 -7.36 47.18
C VAL A 287 -4.60 -7.45 48.69
N SER A 288 -5.72 -7.96 49.24
CA SER A 288 -5.86 -8.10 50.69
C SER A 288 -4.87 -9.10 51.27
N SER A 289 -4.68 -10.25 50.63
CA SER A 289 -3.70 -11.26 51.05
C SER A 289 -2.27 -10.75 50.91
N LEU A 290 -1.95 -10.01 49.84
CA LEU A 290 -0.65 -9.37 49.68
C LEU A 290 -0.39 -8.30 50.77
N LYS A 291 -1.40 -7.50 51.13
CA LYS A 291 -1.27 -6.53 52.24
C LYS A 291 -1.07 -7.20 53.60
N GLN A 292 -1.71 -8.34 53.84
CA GLN A 292 -1.50 -9.14 55.04
C GLN A 292 -0.08 -9.72 55.08
N LEU A 293 0.42 -10.24 53.96
CA LEU A 293 1.82 -10.67 53.81
C LEU A 293 2.79 -9.54 54.17
N LEU A 294 2.60 -8.35 53.57
CA LEU A 294 3.47 -7.19 53.78
C LEU A 294 3.50 -6.69 55.23
N ARG A 295 2.42 -6.90 56.01
CA ARG A 295 2.37 -6.56 57.45
C ARG A 295 3.13 -7.53 58.33
N CYS A 296 3.28 -8.78 57.89
CA CYS A 296 3.93 -9.85 58.64
C CYS A 296 5.41 -10.01 58.28
N LEU A 297 5.95 -9.24 57.34
CA LEU A 297 7.35 -9.32 56.90
C LEU A 297 8.29 -8.67 57.93
N PRO A 298 9.38 -9.36 58.35
CA PRO A 298 10.37 -8.76 59.23
C PRO A 298 11.16 -7.65 58.50
N PRO A 299 11.54 -6.56 59.20
CA PRO A 299 12.43 -5.56 58.66
C PRO A 299 13.86 -6.13 58.60
N SER A 300 14.38 -6.30 57.39
CA SER A 300 15.75 -6.73 57.06
C SER A 300 16.17 -8.17 57.42
N SER A 301 16.69 -8.85 56.39
CA SER A 301 17.44 -10.11 56.36
C SER A 301 17.81 -10.75 57.71
N SER A 302 17.06 -11.76 58.15
CA SER A 302 17.59 -12.71 59.14
C SER A 302 17.07 -14.15 58.91
N SER A 303 18.04 -15.05 58.80
CA SER A 303 17.99 -16.52 58.87
C SER A 303 17.44 -17.30 57.66
N PRO A 304 18.08 -18.43 57.28
CA PRO A 304 17.61 -19.30 56.20
C PRO A 304 16.29 -19.95 56.61
N SER A 305 15.19 -19.48 56.01
CA SER A 305 13.89 -20.15 56.12
C SER A 305 13.97 -21.53 55.47
N HIS A 306 13.41 -22.55 56.12
CA HIS A 306 13.26 -23.90 55.56
C HIS A 306 12.67 -23.85 54.13
N PRO A 307 13.17 -24.63 53.14
CA PRO A 307 12.76 -24.52 51.73
C PRO A 307 11.24 -24.58 51.50
N LEU A 308 10.51 -25.38 52.30
CA LEU A 308 9.05 -25.48 52.26
C LEU A 308 8.31 -24.13 52.44
N ILE A 309 8.87 -23.22 53.25
CA ILE A 309 8.27 -21.91 53.61
C ILE A 309 9.06 -20.72 53.05
N ARG A 310 10.05 -20.97 52.19
CA ARG A 310 10.84 -19.91 51.55
C ARG A 310 9.96 -19.01 50.67
N ILE A 311 10.10 -17.71 50.87
CA ILE A 311 9.42 -16.67 50.08
C ILE A 311 10.31 -16.29 48.90
N ASP A 312 9.73 -16.30 47.70
CA ASP A 312 10.41 -15.80 46.51
C ASP A 312 10.22 -14.28 46.41
N GLU A 313 11.26 -13.54 46.79
CA GLU A 313 11.28 -12.07 46.80
C GLU A 313 10.94 -11.48 45.43
N ARG A 314 11.30 -12.17 44.33
CA ARG A 314 10.98 -11.71 42.97
C ARG A 314 9.48 -11.80 42.68
N LYS A 315 8.82 -12.87 43.12
CA LYS A 315 7.36 -13.01 42.99
C LYS A 315 6.64 -11.93 43.80
N VAL A 316 7.08 -11.66 45.03
CA VAL A 316 6.50 -10.60 45.88
C VAL A 316 6.66 -9.22 45.23
N ASN A 317 7.86 -8.88 44.75
CA ASN A 317 8.11 -7.62 44.05
C ASN A 317 7.27 -7.51 42.76
N GLY A 318 7.11 -8.62 42.02
CA GLY A 318 6.25 -8.69 40.83
C GLY A 318 4.78 -8.40 41.14
N PHE A 319 4.22 -8.99 42.21
CA PHE A 319 2.85 -8.72 42.63
C PHE A 319 2.68 -7.29 43.17
N ALA A 320 3.65 -6.78 43.94
CA ALA A 320 3.65 -5.41 44.42
C ALA A 320 3.64 -4.40 43.24
N ALA A 321 4.47 -4.62 42.23
CA ALA A 321 4.48 -3.83 41.00
C ALA A 321 3.15 -3.89 40.23
N ALA A 322 2.56 -5.09 40.11
CA ALA A 322 1.26 -5.28 39.46
C ALA A 322 0.13 -4.48 40.14
N PHE A 323 0.18 -4.36 41.47
CA PHE A 323 -0.81 -3.63 42.28
C PHE A 323 -0.41 -2.20 42.64
N ARG A 324 0.72 -1.69 42.12
CA ARG A 324 1.26 -0.34 42.41
C ARG A 324 1.55 -0.12 43.90
N ILE A 325 1.99 -1.16 44.60
CA ILE A 325 2.48 -1.10 45.97
C ILE A 325 4.02 -1.00 45.91
N PRO A 326 4.68 -0.16 46.74
CA PRO A 326 6.14 -0.08 46.77
C PRO A 326 6.76 -1.47 47.01
N PRO A 327 7.78 -1.88 46.22
CA PRO A 327 8.41 -3.18 46.39
C PRO A 327 9.10 -3.25 47.78
N PRO A 328 8.85 -4.30 48.58
CA PRO A 328 9.42 -4.41 49.93
C PRO A 328 10.90 -4.83 49.96
N TYR A 329 11.41 -5.44 48.89
CA TYR A 329 12.80 -5.92 48.79
C TYR A 329 13.60 -5.12 47.76
N GLU A 330 14.87 -4.84 48.05
CA GLU A 330 15.78 -4.20 47.10
C GLU A 330 15.94 -5.06 45.84
N SER A 331 15.70 -4.45 44.67
CA SER A 331 15.90 -5.11 43.38
C SER A 331 17.39 -5.33 43.13
N VAL A 332 17.93 -6.48 43.51
CA VAL A 332 19.25 -6.92 43.04
C VAL A 332 19.20 -7.01 41.52
N ALA A 333 19.90 -6.10 40.85
CA ALA A 333 19.99 -6.06 39.40
C ALA A 333 20.60 -7.35 38.85
N PRO A 334 19.88 -8.15 38.05
CA PRO A 334 20.50 -9.23 37.30
C PRO A 334 21.09 -8.64 36.02
N SER A 335 22.36 -8.93 35.79
CA SER A 335 22.99 -8.80 34.48
C SER A 335 22.21 -9.59 33.42
N THR A 336 21.95 -8.94 32.30
CA THR A 336 21.60 -9.51 30.98
C THR A 336 20.24 -10.22 30.79
N SER A 337 19.45 -9.60 29.92
CA SER A 337 18.43 -10.17 29.02
C SER A 337 17.05 -10.57 29.59
N ARG A 338 16.02 -9.97 28.96
CA ARG A 338 14.57 -10.22 29.04
C ARG A 338 13.83 -9.80 30.32
N ALA A 339 12.85 -8.92 30.08
CA ALA A 339 11.80 -8.42 30.97
C ALA A 339 12.18 -7.26 31.92
N GLU A 340 12.29 -6.05 31.35
CA GLU A 340 12.13 -4.82 32.12
C GLU A 340 10.63 -4.57 32.38
N VAL A 341 10.20 -4.70 33.64
CA VAL A 341 8.87 -4.34 34.13
C VAL A 341 9.02 -3.29 35.23
N ILE A 342 8.54 -2.09 34.91
CA ILE A 342 7.90 -1.06 35.77
C ILE A 342 8.77 -0.43 36.87
N GLY A 343 9.35 0.72 36.53
CA GLY A 343 9.69 1.79 37.47
C GLY A 343 8.73 2.99 37.33
N GLU A 344 8.24 3.43 38.48
CA GLU A 344 7.50 4.65 38.87
C GLU A 344 6.83 5.51 37.78
N ILE A 345 5.52 5.71 37.96
CA ILE A 345 4.76 6.81 37.37
C ILE A 345 4.96 8.01 38.29
N THR A 346 5.97 8.81 38.02
CA THR A 346 5.91 10.23 38.34
C THR A 346 5.56 10.99 37.06
N SER A 347 4.59 11.86 37.21
CA SER A 347 4.08 12.75 36.18
C SER A 347 5.18 13.60 35.55
N THR A 348 4.95 13.97 34.28
CA THR A 348 5.53 15.11 33.53
C THR A 348 6.78 14.86 32.65
N GLU A 349 6.51 14.81 31.34
CA GLU A 349 7.18 15.56 30.26
C GLU A 349 8.69 15.43 29.99
N THR A 350 9.48 14.66 30.74
CA THR A 350 10.94 14.78 30.65
C THR A 350 11.74 13.47 30.57
N CYS A 351 11.41 12.53 29.66
CA CYS A 351 12.46 11.62 29.12
C CYS A 351 12.03 10.76 27.91
N PRO A 352 12.87 10.60 26.86
CA PRO A 352 12.62 9.79 25.67
C PRO A 352 13.07 8.32 25.79
N ARG A 353 13.10 7.72 26.99
CA ARG A 353 13.43 6.30 27.18
C ARG A 353 12.17 5.50 27.49
N ARG A 354 11.44 5.04 26.46
CA ARG A 354 10.42 3.94 26.53
C ARG A 354 9.84 3.62 25.14
N VAL A 355 10.62 2.94 24.30
CA VAL A 355 10.29 2.67 22.87
C VAL A 355 9.26 1.53 22.66
N SER A 356 9.15 0.55 23.56
CA SER A 356 8.29 -0.63 23.33
C SER A 356 6.81 -0.43 23.66
N GLN A 357 6.48 0.40 24.66
CA GLN A 357 5.09 0.57 25.14
C GLN A 357 4.22 1.43 24.20
N ARG A 358 4.80 2.42 23.49
CA ARG A 358 4.03 3.34 22.62
C ARG A 358 3.50 2.67 21.34
N ARG A 359 4.24 1.71 20.76
CA ARG A 359 3.76 0.90 19.61
C ARG A 359 2.60 -0.03 19.96
N TYR A 360 2.51 -0.45 21.22
CA TYR A 360 1.39 -1.26 21.71
C TYR A 360 0.17 -0.39 22.06
N GLY A 361 0.36 0.82 22.61
CA GLY A 361 -0.72 1.79 22.85
C GLY A 361 -1.46 2.15 21.56
N THR A 362 -0.73 2.55 20.52
CA THR A 362 -1.31 2.90 19.20
C THR A 362 -2.06 1.74 18.52
N ARG A 363 -1.63 0.48 18.72
CA ARG A 363 -2.36 -0.71 18.23
C ARG A 363 -3.59 -1.04 19.07
N ARG A 364 -3.55 -0.75 20.38
CA ARG A 364 -4.67 -0.94 21.31
C ARG A 364 -5.76 0.11 21.08
N ASP A 365 -5.36 1.35 20.81
CA ASP A 365 -6.27 2.44 20.42
C ASP A 365 -6.96 2.11 19.09
N ARG A 366 -6.24 1.49 18.15
CA ARG A 366 -6.83 1.00 16.89
C ARG A 366 -7.89 -0.10 17.09
N ARG A 367 -7.74 -0.98 18.09
CA ARG A 367 -8.76 -1.97 18.47
C ARG A 367 -9.97 -1.32 19.15
N ALA A 368 -9.75 -0.39 20.06
CA ALA A 368 -10.81 0.39 20.69
C ALA A 368 -11.58 1.23 19.65
N GLU A 369 -10.91 1.70 18.59
CA GLU A 369 -11.53 2.37 17.44
C GLU A 369 -12.34 1.42 16.53
N GLU A 370 -11.88 0.18 16.31
CA GLU A 370 -12.64 -0.84 15.58
C GLU A 370 -13.91 -1.25 16.33
N GLU A 371 -13.84 -1.31 17.66
CA GLU A 371 -15.00 -1.51 18.55
C GLU A 371 -15.94 -0.29 18.59
N ALA A 372 -15.43 0.93 18.37
CA ALA A 372 -16.26 2.13 18.28
C ALA A 372 -16.95 2.30 16.91
N ARG A 373 -16.42 1.70 15.82
CA ARG A 373 -17.04 1.72 14.47
C ARG A 373 -18.38 0.99 14.42
N THR A 374 -18.58 -0.02 15.27
CA THR A 374 -19.87 -0.73 15.35
C THR A 374 -20.97 0.10 16.02
N LEU A 375 -20.62 1.23 16.66
CA LEU A 375 -21.52 2.09 17.43
C LEU A 375 -21.90 3.42 16.75
N ASN A 376 -21.52 3.65 15.47
CA ASN A 376 -21.91 4.84 14.68
C ASN A 376 -21.69 6.21 15.37
N VAL A 377 -20.65 6.34 16.19
CA VAL A 377 -20.21 7.64 16.73
C VAL A 377 -19.33 8.34 15.67
N PRO A 378 -19.48 9.64 15.41
CA PRO A 378 -18.66 10.34 14.41
C PRO A 378 -17.19 10.36 14.84
N LEU A 379 -16.38 9.55 14.16
CA LEU A 379 -14.94 9.42 14.40
C LEU A 379 -14.14 10.36 13.49
N SER A 380 -13.30 11.17 14.10
CA SER A 380 -12.23 11.91 13.42
C SER A 380 -11.18 10.94 12.87
N SER A 381 -11.06 10.87 11.55
CA SER A 381 -10.11 10.04 10.81
C SER A 381 -8.64 10.22 11.23
N THR A 382 -7.89 9.11 11.31
CA THR A 382 -6.42 9.02 11.18
C THR A 382 -5.66 10.16 11.85
N ARG A 383 -5.62 10.17 13.18
CA ARG A 383 -4.90 11.21 13.91
C ARG A 383 -3.39 10.91 13.84
N LEU A 384 -2.63 11.86 13.26
CA LEU A 384 -1.21 12.03 13.54
C LEU A 384 -1.01 11.91 15.06
N ASP A 385 -0.15 11.01 15.52
CA ASP A 385 0.44 11.09 16.86
C ASP A 385 1.86 11.64 16.69
N PRO A 386 2.06 12.95 16.94
CA PRO A 386 3.36 13.62 16.80
C PRO A 386 4.48 12.90 17.56
N LEU A 387 4.15 12.31 18.71
CA LEU A 387 5.09 11.62 19.58
C LEU A 387 5.60 10.33 18.95
N SER A 388 4.69 9.51 18.42
CA SER A 388 5.06 8.27 17.70
C SER A 388 5.93 8.54 16.47
N MET A 389 5.65 9.64 15.76
CA MET A 389 6.44 10.07 14.62
C MET A 389 7.83 10.51 15.08
N CYS A 390 7.91 11.36 16.10
CA CYS A 390 9.21 11.75 16.66
C CYS A 390 10.03 10.55 17.15
N ASP A 391 9.38 9.55 17.77
CA ASP A 391 10.03 8.31 18.22
C ASP A 391 10.51 7.44 17.05
N ASP A 392 9.71 7.29 15.99
CA ASP A 392 10.12 6.54 14.78
C ASP A 392 11.28 7.24 14.06
N ALA A 393 11.26 8.58 13.95
CA ALA A 393 12.41 9.32 13.45
C ALA A 393 13.63 9.15 14.35
N TRP A 394 13.46 9.23 15.68
CA TRP A 394 14.54 9.09 16.65
C TRP A 394 15.20 7.71 16.64
N THR A 395 14.41 6.66 16.43
CA THR A 395 14.88 5.26 16.39
C THR A 395 15.39 4.83 15.01
N GLY A 396 15.38 5.72 14.01
CA GLY A 396 15.75 5.40 12.63
C GLY A 396 14.72 4.49 11.92
N GLY A 397 13.48 4.45 12.41
CA GLY A 397 12.36 3.76 11.79
C GLY A 397 11.87 4.44 10.51
N ASN A 398 11.16 3.67 9.67
CA ASN A 398 10.62 4.16 8.41
C ASN A 398 9.63 5.32 8.62
N THR A 399 9.91 6.48 8.03
CA THR A 399 9.01 7.66 8.00
C THR A 399 7.91 7.58 6.94
N VAL A 400 7.65 6.37 6.42
CA VAL A 400 6.74 6.13 5.30
C VAL A 400 5.31 6.51 5.69
N GLY A 401 4.68 7.37 4.88
CA GLY A 401 3.30 7.85 5.08
C GLY A 401 3.17 9.11 5.94
N TRP A 402 4.28 9.69 6.43
CA TRP A 402 4.24 10.95 7.18
C TRP A 402 3.64 12.10 6.38
N ARG A 403 4.05 12.24 5.11
CA ARG A 403 3.52 13.24 4.18
C ARG A 403 2.00 13.12 4.01
N TRP A 404 1.52 11.92 3.68
CA TRP A 404 0.08 11.66 3.53
C TRP A 404 -0.71 11.92 4.82
N LYS A 405 -0.14 11.57 5.98
CA LYS A 405 -0.75 11.86 7.28
C LYS A 405 -0.81 13.37 7.53
N MET A 406 0.26 14.12 7.24
CA MET A 406 0.32 15.58 7.40
C MET A 406 -0.63 16.30 6.45
N GLU A 407 -0.68 15.92 5.17
CA GLU A 407 -1.59 16.47 4.17
C GLU A 407 -3.07 16.31 4.55
N LYS A 408 -3.42 15.21 5.24
CA LYS A 408 -4.78 14.94 5.73
C LYS A 408 -5.08 15.48 7.12
N ALA A 409 -4.09 16.02 7.84
CA ALA A 409 -4.29 16.50 9.21
C ALA A 409 -4.79 17.94 9.24
N ASN A 410 -5.71 18.23 10.17
CA ASN A 410 -6.16 19.60 10.44
C ASN A 410 -4.96 20.50 10.76
N GLU A 411 -5.05 21.76 10.35
CA GLU A 411 -3.98 22.76 10.48
C GLU A 411 -3.46 22.89 11.92
N GLN A 412 -4.34 22.81 12.92
CA GLN A 412 -4.00 22.81 14.34
C GLN A 412 -3.06 21.67 14.74
N LYS A 413 -3.30 20.45 14.25
CA LYS A 413 -2.44 19.29 14.56
C LYS A 413 -1.12 19.34 13.81
N ARG A 414 -1.12 19.91 12.60
CA ARG A 414 0.13 20.21 11.90
C ARG A 414 0.98 21.17 12.72
N LYS A 415 0.39 22.25 13.22
CA LYS A 415 1.05 23.22 14.11
C LYS A 415 1.57 22.57 15.40
N GLU A 416 0.77 21.75 16.08
CA GLU A 416 1.19 21.01 17.28
C GLU A 416 2.35 20.04 16.99
N THR A 417 2.32 19.35 15.85
CA THR A 417 3.41 18.45 15.44
C THR A 417 4.69 19.23 15.17
N VAL A 418 4.58 20.37 14.49
CA VAL A 418 5.69 21.29 14.19
C VAL A 418 6.25 21.89 15.48
N GLU A 419 5.40 22.25 16.45
CA GLU A 419 5.81 22.79 17.74
C GLU A 419 6.50 21.75 18.62
N TYR A 420 5.95 20.53 18.68
CA TYR A 420 6.54 19.42 19.42
C TYR A 420 7.87 18.97 18.81
N LEU A 421 7.96 18.99 17.47
CA LEU A 421 9.23 18.85 16.80
C LEU A 421 10.18 19.95 17.26
N ARG A 422 9.79 21.24 17.20
CA ARG A 422 10.61 22.39 17.62
C ARG A 422 11.17 22.26 19.05
N THR A 423 10.38 21.74 20.01
CA THR A 423 10.85 21.53 21.39
C THR A 423 11.92 20.43 21.50
N LEU A 424 11.87 19.40 20.67
CA LEU A 424 12.94 18.39 20.59
C LEU A 424 14.24 18.93 19.97
N TYR A 425 14.13 19.95 19.12
CA TYR A 425 15.30 20.54 18.45
C TYR A 425 15.94 21.71 19.22
N THR A 426 15.31 22.24 20.28
CA THR A 426 15.82 23.38 21.05
C THR A 426 16.76 22.92 22.19
N PRO A 427 17.86 23.65 22.49
CA PRO A 427 18.70 23.36 23.66
C PRO A 427 17.87 23.46 24.96
N PRO A 428 18.06 22.57 25.96
CA PRO A 428 19.24 21.72 26.21
C PRO A 428 19.11 20.28 25.67
N VAL A 429 18.00 19.93 25.02
CA VAL A 429 17.72 18.56 24.55
C VAL A 429 18.63 18.18 23.40
N SER A 430 18.96 19.10 22.48
CA SER A 430 19.83 18.83 21.33
C SER A 430 21.32 18.67 21.68
N THR A 431 21.77 19.25 22.79
CA THR A 431 23.16 19.27 23.25
C THR A 431 23.58 18.01 24.02
N SER A 432 22.63 17.28 24.62
CA SER A 432 22.88 16.03 25.35
C SER A 432 22.92 14.79 24.44
N LEU A 433 22.81 14.97 23.12
CA LEU A 433 22.63 13.88 22.16
C LEU A 433 23.91 13.40 21.50
N SER A 434 23.91 12.10 21.19
CA SER A 434 24.95 11.48 20.37
C SER A 434 25.03 12.15 19.00
N PRO A 435 26.22 12.17 18.36
CA PRO A 435 26.40 12.73 17.01
C PRO A 435 25.45 12.11 15.96
N SER A 436 25.20 10.80 16.06
CA SER A 436 24.30 10.07 15.16
C SER A 436 22.85 10.55 15.29
N ASN A 437 22.36 10.72 16.52
CA ASN A 437 20.99 11.19 16.76
C ASN A 437 20.83 12.63 16.26
N ARG A 438 21.85 13.49 16.44
CA ARG A 438 21.85 14.84 15.88
C ARG A 438 21.76 14.84 14.35
N SER A 439 22.41 13.91 13.66
CA SER A 439 22.34 13.77 12.20
C SER A 439 20.95 13.35 11.73
N ILE A 440 20.34 12.36 12.39
CA ILE A 440 18.98 11.87 12.07
C ILE A 440 17.95 12.97 12.25
N ILE A 441 18.01 13.66 13.38
CA ILE A 441 17.18 14.82 13.71
C ILE A 441 17.32 15.90 12.63
N ARG A 442 18.54 16.27 12.24
CA ARG A 442 18.80 17.22 11.14
C ARG A 442 18.23 16.76 9.78
N GLY A 443 18.36 15.48 9.46
CA GLY A 443 17.83 14.92 8.21
C GLY A 443 16.31 15.01 8.14
N THR A 444 15.63 14.68 9.24
CA THR A 444 14.17 14.75 9.35
C THR A 444 13.65 16.20 9.25
N ALA A 445 14.30 17.16 9.91
CA ALA A 445 13.95 18.58 9.79
C ALA A 445 14.09 19.10 8.36
N ARG A 446 15.13 18.69 7.63
CA ARG A 446 15.32 19.06 6.22
C ARG A 446 14.23 18.46 5.32
N PHE A 447 13.85 17.20 5.55
CA PHE A 447 12.79 16.52 4.81
C PHE A 447 11.42 17.20 5.01
N ILE A 448 11.08 17.60 6.24
CA ILE A 448 9.81 18.29 6.53
C ILE A 448 9.77 19.67 5.86
N ASN A 449 10.87 20.44 5.93
CA ASN A 449 10.98 21.73 5.23
C ASN A 449 10.85 21.60 3.70
N ALA A 450 11.31 20.49 3.11
CA ALA A 450 11.15 20.25 1.69
C ALA A 450 9.69 19.92 1.28
N ILE A 451 8.82 19.56 2.24
CA ILE A 451 7.43 19.17 2.00
C ILE A 451 6.44 20.32 2.28
N GLU A 452 6.73 21.20 3.24
CA GLU A 452 5.90 22.37 3.50
C GLU A 452 6.20 23.51 2.52
N MET A 453 5.27 23.81 1.61
CA MET A 453 5.42 24.89 0.63
C MET A 453 4.93 26.27 1.11
N GLU A 454 4.29 26.37 2.28
CA GLU A 454 3.55 27.59 2.68
C GLU A 454 3.92 28.21 4.05
N SER A 455 4.79 27.58 4.86
CA SER A 455 5.16 28.11 6.20
C SER A 455 6.58 28.72 6.24
N PRO A 456 6.80 29.84 6.95
CA PRO A 456 8.14 30.41 7.12
C PRO A 456 9.04 29.45 7.92
N CYS A 457 10.05 28.95 7.21
CA CYS A 457 11.25 28.21 7.60
C CYS A 457 11.37 27.74 9.07
N LEU A 458 11.03 26.48 9.33
CA LEU A 458 11.57 25.71 10.48
C LEU A 458 13.12 25.78 10.53
N VAL A 459 13.78 26.02 9.39
CA VAL A 459 15.25 26.21 9.31
C VAL A 459 15.74 27.41 10.14
N GLU A 460 15.00 28.52 10.18
CA GLU A 460 15.43 29.75 10.90
C GLU A 460 15.34 29.57 12.42
N CYS A 461 14.31 28.87 12.91
CA CYS A 461 14.14 28.60 14.35
C CYS A 461 15.16 27.60 14.93
N LEU A 462 15.84 26.82 14.08
CA LEU A 462 16.67 25.69 14.51
C LEU A 462 18.17 25.98 14.57
N SER A 463 18.61 27.19 14.20
CA SER A 463 20.02 27.62 14.21
C SER A 463 21.00 26.54 13.68
N LEU A 464 20.57 25.78 12.67
CA LEU A 464 21.37 24.70 12.10
C LEU A 464 22.53 25.32 11.30
N PRO A 465 23.79 24.92 11.54
CA PRO A 465 24.90 25.40 10.73
C PRO A 465 24.67 24.98 9.27
N SER A 466 24.70 25.97 8.38
CA SER A 466 24.47 25.81 6.95
C SER A 466 25.47 24.81 6.36
N PRO A 467 25.05 23.71 5.70
CA PRO A 467 25.90 23.14 4.68
C PRO A 467 25.96 24.13 3.50
N SER A 468 27.06 24.10 2.76
CA SER A 468 27.50 25.02 1.71
C SER A 468 26.57 25.26 0.50
N ILE A 469 25.31 24.84 0.55
CA ILE A 469 24.30 25.11 -0.47
C ILE A 469 23.03 25.55 0.26
N SER A 470 22.72 26.84 0.18
CA SER A 470 21.53 27.44 0.77
C SER A 470 20.29 26.68 0.28
N LEU A 471 19.67 25.90 1.16
CA LEU A 471 18.36 25.28 0.93
C LEU A 471 17.31 26.34 0.52
N ALA A 472 17.51 27.59 0.97
CA ALA A 472 16.71 28.74 0.57
C ALA A 472 16.86 29.08 -0.92
N ALA A 473 17.99 28.77 -1.57
CA ALA A 473 18.15 28.93 -3.01
C ALA A 473 17.33 27.89 -3.80
N VAL A 474 17.18 26.67 -3.28
CA VAL A 474 16.36 25.61 -3.90
C VAL A 474 14.86 25.89 -3.70
N ILE A 475 14.45 26.38 -2.53
CA ILE A 475 13.06 26.78 -2.26
C ILE A 475 12.64 28.01 -3.08
N ARG A 476 13.58 28.94 -3.36
CA ARG A 476 13.37 30.10 -4.25
C ARG A 476 13.37 29.77 -5.74
N MET A 477 13.57 28.51 -6.16
CA MET A 477 13.42 28.08 -7.56
C MET A 477 11.96 27.82 -7.97
N THR A 478 10.97 28.28 -7.20
CA THR A 478 9.65 28.58 -7.75
C THR A 478 9.81 29.58 -8.90
N PRO A 479 9.06 29.41 -10.01
CA PRO A 479 9.37 30.09 -11.27
C PRO A 479 9.39 31.61 -11.07
N PRO A 480 10.33 32.34 -11.70
CA PRO A 480 10.41 33.79 -11.59
C PRO A 480 9.14 34.40 -12.20
N THR A 481 8.18 34.79 -11.37
CA THR A 481 6.86 35.28 -11.79
C THR A 481 6.83 36.77 -12.15
N ALA A 482 7.95 37.49 -12.08
CA ALA A 482 7.98 38.88 -12.54
C ALA A 482 8.58 38.95 -13.95
N PRO A 483 7.78 39.15 -15.02
CA PRO A 483 8.35 39.63 -16.27
C PRO A 483 9.14 40.92 -16.00
N PRO A 484 10.25 41.16 -16.71
CA PRO A 484 11.04 42.37 -16.51
C PRO A 484 10.15 43.61 -16.68
N PRO A 485 10.33 44.66 -15.87
CA PRO A 485 9.45 45.82 -15.88
C PRO A 485 9.41 46.42 -17.30
N PRO A 486 8.23 46.85 -17.78
CA PRO A 486 8.04 47.34 -19.16
C PRO A 486 8.89 48.58 -19.49
N ALA A 487 9.46 49.25 -18.48
CA ALA A 487 10.45 50.31 -18.66
C ALA A 487 11.82 49.77 -19.08
N SER A 488 12.29 48.65 -18.51
CA SER A 488 13.55 48.01 -18.90
C SER A 488 13.48 47.40 -20.30
N ILE A 489 12.34 46.78 -20.67
CA ILE A 489 12.15 46.29 -22.04
C ILE A 489 12.16 47.45 -23.04
N ARG A 490 11.48 48.56 -22.71
CA ARG A 490 11.49 49.78 -23.55
C ARG A 490 12.90 50.38 -23.68
N ALA A 491 13.67 50.43 -22.60
CA ALA A 491 15.06 50.88 -22.63
C ALA A 491 15.96 49.97 -23.47
N MET A 492 15.74 48.65 -23.45
CA MET A 492 16.46 47.69 -24.29
C MET A 492 16.05 47.73 -25.77
N ALA A 493 14.81 48.12 -26.07
CA ALA A 493 14.27 48.23 -27.42
C ALA A 493 14.46 49.62 -28.05
N ALA A 494 14.88 50.61 -27.26
CA ALA A 494 15.21 51.95 -27.72
C ALA A 494 16.50 51.91 -28.56
N SER A 495 16.49 52.60 -29.69
CA SER A 495 17.61 52.67 -30.63
C SER A 495 17.63 54.06 -31.24
N ASP A 496 18.82 54.63 -31.42
CA ASP A 496 19.02 55.97 -31.97
C ASP A 496 18.66 56.07 -33.47
N LYS A 497 18.42 54.91 -34.11
CA LYS A 497 18.10 54.80 -35.54
C LYS A 497 16.58 54.76 -35.74
N PRO A 498 15.99 55.67 -36.53
CA PRO A 498 14.55 55.79 -36.67
C PRO A 498 13.89 54.53 -37.28
N PHE A 499 14.59 53.80 -38.15
CA PHE A 499 14.15 52.49 -38.64
C PHE A 499 13.81 51.47 -37.54
N TRP A 500 14.56 51.44 -36.43
CA TRP A 500 14.25 50.52 -35.33
C TRP A 500 12.99 50.92 -34.57
N THR A 501 12.76 52.22 -34.40
CA THR A 501 11.50 52.74 -33.85
C THR A 501 10.32 52.37 -34.75
N LEU A 502 10.48 52.40 -36.08
CA LEU A 502 9.49 51.91 -37.03
C LEU A 502 9.19 50.41 -36.86
N LEU A 503 10.14 49.61 -36.41
CA LEU A 503 9.96 48.17 -36.17
C LEU A 503 9.32 47.87 -34.80
N THR A 504 9.70 48.59 -33.75
CA THR A 504 9.35 48.26 -32.35
C THR A 504 8.16 49.04 -31.77
N SER A 505 7.90 50.27 -32.24
CA SER A 505 6.80 51.10 -31.73
C SER A 505 5.45 50.77 -32.39
N PHE A 506 4.37 51.05 -31.67
CA PHE A 506 2.97 51.02 -32.13
C PHE A 506 2.26 52.37 -31.95
N ASP A 507 2.95 53.40 -31.45
CA ASP A 507 2.40 54.75 -31.31
C ASP A 507 2.41 55.46 -32.67
N ALA A 508 1.27 55.98 -33.07
CA ALA A 508 1.08 56.65 -34.35
C ALA A 508 2.01 57.86 -34.53
N SER A 509 2.22 58.62 -33.46
CA SER A 509 3.00 59.85 -33.47
C SER A 509 4.50 59.57 -33.58
N GLU A 510 5.00 58.56 -32.85
CA GLU A 510 6.37 58.08 -32.95
C GLU A 510 6.66 57.44 -34.32
N LEU A 511 5.70 56.69 -34.87
CA LEU A 511 5.85 56.08 -36.20
C LEU A 511 5.87 57.14 -37.30
N GLN A 512 5.02 58.17 -37.22
CA GLN A 512 4.99 59.26 -38.19
C GLN A 512 6.30 60.07 -38.17
N THR A 513 6.78 60.40 -36.97
CA THR A 513 8.05 61.15 -36.81
C THR A 513 9.25 60.33 -37.27
N ALA A 514 9.34 59.05 -36.90
CA ALA A 514 10.40 58.16 -37.37
C ALA A 514 10.35 57.93 -38.89
N PHE A 515 9.17 57.87 -39.49
CA PHE A 515 9.00 57.71 -40.94
C PHE A 515 9.46 58.97 -41.70
N GLN A 516 9.14 60.16 -41.18
CA GLN A 516 9.62 61.43 -41.74
C GLN A 516 11.15 61.56 -41.65
N LEU A 517 11.77 61.02 -40.60
CA LEU A 517 13.23 61.02 -40.42
C LEU A 517 13.96 60.03 -41.35
N GLU A 518 13.38 58.87 -41.64
CA GLU A 518 13.91 57.91 -42.63
C GLU A 518 13.70 58.39 -44.09
N GLY A 519 12.59 59.08 -44.36
CA GLY A 519 12.30 59.72 -45.65
C GLY A 519 12.41 58.75 -46.83
N ASN A 520 13.17 59.14 -47.86
CA ASN A 520 13.33 58.37 -49.12
C ASN A 520 14.14 57.07 -48.98
N GLN A 521 14.75 56.80 -47.81
CA GLN A 521 15.53 55.58 -47.55
C GLN A 521 14.68 54.44 -46.98
N TYR A 522 13.42 54.71 -46.63
CA TYR A 522 12.52 53.71 -46.07
C TYR A 522 12.28 52.57 -47.07
N THR A 523 12.65 51.35 -46.65
CA THR A 523 12.31 50.12 -47.36
C THR A 523 11.40 49.29 -46.47
N ARG A 524 10.18 49.01 -46.93
CA ARG A 524 9.19 48.28 -46.13
C ARG A 524 9.70 46.87 -45.78
N PRO A 525 9.75 46.50 -44.48
CA PRO A 525 10.07 45.14 -44.08
C PRO A 525 9.03 44.14 -44.60
N ALA A 526 9.48 42.96 -45.03
CA ALA A 526 8.59 41.91 -45.55
C ALA A 526 7.49 41.52 -44.54
N MET A 527 7.78 41.56 -43.23
CA MET A 527 6.80 41.25 -42.17
C MET A 527 5.65 42.27 -42.07
N LEU A 528 5.86 43.52 -42.53
CA LEU A 528 4.85 44.58 -42.55
C LEU A 528 4.15 44.70 -43.91
N SER A 529 4.37 43.73 -44.79
CA SER A 529 3.78 43.72 -46.14
C SER A 529 2.40 43.03 -46.19
N ARG A 530 1.87 42.58 -45.06
CA ARG A 530 0.51 42.03 -44.91
C ARG A 530 -0.39 43.08 -44.29
N TYR A 531 -1.62 43.21 -44.80
CA TYR A 531 -2.57 44.23 -44.37
C TYR A 531 -3.93 43.63 -44.04
N PRO A 532 -4.73 44.32 -43.22
CA PRO A 532 -6.17 44.07 -43.10
C PRO A 532 -6.84 44.30 -44.47
N GLU A 533 -7.28 43.24 -45.16
CA GLU A 533 -7.79 43.31 -46.54
C GLU A 533 -8.92 44.35 -46.71
N VAL A 534 -9.82 44.42 -45.71
CA VAL A 534 -10.98 45.32 -45.70
C VAL A 534 -10.55 46.80 -45.73
N LEU A 535 -9.57 47.16 -44.90
CA LEU A 535 -9.07 48.54 -44.81
C LEU A 535 -8.08 48.85 -45.94
N ALA A 536 -7.25 47.87 -46.33
CA ALA A 536 -6.29 48.01 -47.41
C ALA A 536 -6.96 48.34 -48.75
N ASN A 537 -8.08 47.70 -49.07
CA ASN A 537 -8.82 47.97 -50.30
C ASN A 537 -9.36 49.41 -50.40
N LEU A 538 -9.60 50.06 -49.26
CA LEU A 538 -10.10 51.44 -49.20
C LEU A 538 -8.98 52.47 -49.19
N LEU A 539 -7.91 52.17 -48.46
CA LEU A 539 -6.84 53.11 -48.12
C LEU A 539 -5.62 53.02 -49.06
N LEU A 540 -5.30 51.84 -49.57
CA LEU A 540 -4.15 51.64 -50.46
C LEU A 540 -4.59 51.80 -51.92
N ARG A 541 -4.66 53.05 -52.39
CA ARG A 541 -4.81 53.38 -53.82
C ARG A 541 -3.44 53.45 -54.49
N ARG A 542 -3.38 53.37 -55.82
CA ARG A 542 -2.11 53.56 -56.57
C ARG A 542 -1.94 55.05 -56.93
N PRO A 543 -0.76 55.67 -56.70
CA PRO A 543 0.44 55.12 -56.05
C PRO A 543 0.24 54.89 -54.55
N VAL A 544 0.81 53.79 -54.02
CA VAL A 544 0.63 53.35 -52.64
C VAL A 544 1.34 54.32 -51.70
N ASP A 545 0.60 54.87 -50.74
CA ASP A 545 1.20 55.64 -49.65
C ASP A 545 1.86 54.69 -48.65
N GLU A 546 3.19 54.82 -48.54
CA GLU A 546 4.04 53.96 -47.71
C GLU A 546 3.76 54.11 -46.20
N LEU A 547 3.32 55.30 -45.75
CA LEU A 547 2.92 55.51 -44.35
C LEU A 547 1.62 54.78 -44.05
N HIS A 548 0.63 54.83 -44.95
CA HIS A 548 -0.63 54.10 -44.79
C HIS A 548 -0.39 52.59 -44.75
N ALA A 549 0.48 52.08 -45.62
CA ALA A 549 0.84 50.67 -45.64
C ALA A 549 1.61 50.24 -44.38
N LEU A 550 2.50 51.08 -43.85
CA LEU A 550 3.19 50.84 -42.58
C LEU A 550 2.18 50.73 -41.42
N LEU A 551 1.27 51.69 -41.27
CA LEU A 551 0.27 51.70 -40.21
C LEU A 551 -0.69 50.50 -40.31
N LEU A 552 -1.13 50.15 -41.52
CA LEU A 552 -1.92 48.94 -41.76
C LEU A 552 -1.14 47.66 -41.45
N GLY A 553 0.16 47.61 -41.77
CA GLY A 553 1.05 46.51 -41.41
C GLY A 553 1.16 46.34 -39.89
N LYS A 554 1.20 47.44 -39.14
CA LYS A 554 1.20 47.43 -37.66
C LYS A 554 -0.12 46.95 -37.07
N LEU A 555 -1.26 47.33 -37.65
CA LEU A 555 -2.56 46.79 -37.25
C LEU A 555 -2.67 45.29 -37.53
N GLN A 556 -2.12 44.82 -38.65
CA GLN A 556 -2.06 43.39 -38.95
C GLN A 556 -1.15 42.66 -37.96
N GLN A 557 0.00 43.24 -37.59
CA GLN A 557 0.88 42.69 -36.56
C GLN A 557 0.16 42.56 -35.21
N LEU A 558 -0.57 43.59 -34.77
CA LEU A 558 -1.37 43.55 -33.54
C LEU A 558 -2.49 42.48 -33.60
N THR A 559 -3.08 42.27 -34.78
CA THR A 559 -4.06 41.20 -35.02
C THR A 559 -3.42 39.81 -34.84
N GLU A 560 -2.20 39.62 -35.33
CA GLU A 560 -1.45 38.37 -35.19
C GLU A 560 -1.02 38.12 -33.75
N MET A 561 -0.63 39.18 -33.02
CA MET A 561 -0.28 39.16 -31.60
C MET A 561 -1.46 38.85 -30.67
N GLY A 562 -2.70 39.14 -31.09
CA GLY A 562 -3.91 38.75 -30.36
C GLY A 562 -4.30 39.68 -29.21
N ASP A 563 -4.03 40.98 -29.32
CA ASP A 563 -4.43 42.00 -28.35
C ASP A 563 -5.49 42.96 -28.95
N PRO A 564 -6.80 42.68 -28.77
CA PRO A 564 -7.86 43.50 -29.36
C PRO A 564 -7.96 44.89 -28.71
N GLY A 565 -7.49 45.05 -27.48
CA GLY A 565 -7.51 46.33 -26.75
C GLY A 565 -6.50 47.31 -27.34
N ARG A 566 -5.23 46.88 -27.44
CA ARG A 566 -4.20 47.69 -28.09
C ARG A 566 -4.47 47.92 -29.57
N TRP A 567 -5.04 46.92 -30.26
CA TRP A 567 -5.44 47.08 -31.66
C TRP A 567 -6.44 48.22 -31.85
N ARG A 568 -7.47 48.31 -30.99
CA ARG A 568 -8.47 49.37 -31.05
C ARG A 568 -7.87 50.75 -30.76
N CYS A 569 -7.05 50.87 -29.71
CA CYS A 569 -6.38 52.13 -29.39
C CYS A 569 -5.44 52.59 -30.52
N ALA A 570 -4.71 51.66 -31.14
CA ALA A 570 -3.84 51.95 -32.27
C ALA A 570 -4.64 52.39 -33.50
N LEU A 571 -5.77 51.74 -33.81
CA LEU A 571 -6.66 52.14 -34.90
C LEU A 571 -7.17 53.57 -34.69
N ASP A 572 -7.68 53.91 -33.51
CA ASP A 572 -8.21 55.25 -33.21
C ASP A 572 -7.11 56.32 -33.38
N SER A 573 -5.89 56.02 -32.93
CA SER A 573 -4.72 56.89 -33.08
C SER A 573 -4.26 57.02 -34.54
N PHE A 574 -4.24 55.93 -35.31
CA PHE A 574 -3.86 55.94 -36.72
C PHE A 574 -4.88 56.71 -37.57
N MET A 575 -6.17 56.56 -37.28
CA MET A 575 -7.23 57.30 -37.96
C MET A 575 -7.14 58.81 -37.73
N ALA A 576 -6.69 59.22 -36.53
CA ALA A 576 -6.42 60.62 -36.21
C ALA A 576 -5.20 61.16 -36.99
N VAL A 577 -4.11 60.39 -37.06
CA VAL A 577 -2.87 60.77 -37.78
C VAL A 577 -3.08 60.85 -39.30
N LEU A 578 -3.91 59.97 -39.85
CA LEU A 578 -4.20 59.95 -41.29
C LEU A 578 -5.19 61.05 -41.73
N GLY A 579 -5.88 61.72 -40.79
CA GLY A 579 -6.86 62.76 -41.11
C GLY A 579 -8.12 62.24 -41.81
N LEU A 580 -8.40 60.94 -41.72
CA LEU A 580 -9.44 60.23 -42.50
C LEU A 580 -10.76 60.02 -41.73
N GLY A 581 -10.95 60.69 -40.60
CA GLY A 581 -12.05 60.44 -39.65
C GLY A 581 -13.49 60.83 -40.09
N THR A 582 -13.77 61.06 -41.38
CA THR A 582 -15.03 61.69 -41.82
C THR A 582 -15.86 60.93 -42.85
N THR A 583 -15.36 59.85 -43.45
CA THR A 583 -16.14 59.08 -44.45
C THR A 583 -16.94 57.97 -43.77
N GLN A 584 -18.27 58.00 -43.92
CA GLN A 584 -19.19 57.02 -43.32
C GLN A 584 -18.82 55.57 -43.67
N THR A 585 -18.37 55.31 -44.91
CA THR A 585 -17.92 54.00 -45.37
C THR A 585 -16.68 53.48 -44.65
N LEU A 586 -15.74 54.35 -44.30
CA LEU A 586 -14.52 53.98 -43.58
C LEU A 586 -14.83 53.65 -42.11
N ILE A 587 -15.74 54.42 -41.49
CA ILE A 587 -16.22 54.15 -40.13
C ILE A 587 -16.92 52.78 -40.09
N GLU A 588 -17.84 52.51 -41.01
CA GLU A 588 -18.53 51.22 -41.10
C GLU A 588 -17.54 50.06 -41.28
N MET A 589 -16.58 50.18 -42.19
CA MET A 589 -15.59 49.13 -42.46
C MET A 589 -14.60 48.94 -41.31
N SER A 590 -14.29 50.00 -40.56
CA SER A 590 -13.48 49.91 -39.34
C SER A 590 -14.19 49.13 -38.22
N ILE A 591 -15.52 49.26 -38.12
CA ILE A 591 -16.33 48.50 -37.16
C ILE A 591 -16.34 47.01 -37.52
N TYR A 592 -16.54 46.68 -38.81
CA TYR A 592 -16.48 45.29 -39.27
C TYR A 592 -15.09 44.67 -39.04
N GLU A 593 -14.03 45.42 -39.28
CA GLU A 593 -12.66 44.95 -39.06
C GLU A 593 -12.33 44.79 -37.57
N ALA A 594 -12.77 45.72 -36.72
CA ALA A 594 -12.63 45.59 -35.27
C ALA A 594 -13.38 44.36 -34.73
N ALA A 595 -14.60 44.13 -35.22
CA ALA A 595 -15.38 42.94 -34.89
C ALA A 595 -14.65 41.66 -35.34
N ARG A 596 -14.07 41.65 -36.55
CA ARG A 596 -13.28 40.53 -37.08
C ARG A 596 -12.11 40.19 -36.16
N VAL A 597 -11.31 41.18 -35.77
CA VAL A 597 -10.14 41.00 -34.88
C VAL A 597 -10.56 40.51 -33.50
N GLN A 598 -11.61 41.10 -32.93
CA GLN A 598 -12.15 40.68 -31.63
C GLN A 598 -12.61 39.22 -31.66
N MET A 599 -13.39 38.83 -32.67
CA MET A 599 -13.87 37.45 -32.81
C MET A 599 -12.75 36.45 -33.11
N LEU A 600 -11.73 36.84 -33.89
CA LEU A 600 -10.55 36.01 -34.14
C LEU A 600 -9.78 35.73 -32.83
N CYS A 601 -9.54 36.76 -32.02
CA CYS A 601 -8.87 36.63 -30.72
C CYS A 601 -9.69 35.76 -29.76
N LEU A 602 -10.99 36.02 -29.67
CA LEU A 602 -11.90 35.24 -28.82
C LEU A 602 -11.96 33.79 -29.25
N ASN A 603 -12.09 33.48 -30.54
CA ASN A 603 -12.07 32.10 -31.03
C ASN A 603 -10.77 31.36 -30.68
N ARG A 604 -9.61 32.03 -30.68
CA ARG A 604 -8.33 31.43 -30.23
C ARG A 604 -8.31 31.14 -28.73
N GLN A 605 -8.93 31.99 -27.91
CA GLN A 605 -8.94 31.87 -26.45
C GLN A 605 -10.06 30.97 -25.91
N LEU A 606 -11.23 30.94 -26.56
CA LEU A 606 -12.38 30.13 -26.16
C LEU A 606 -11.97 28.66 -26.03
N PHE A 607 -12.40 28.04 -24.93
CA PHE A 607 -12.10 26.64 -24.56
C PHE A 607 -10.62 26.32 -24.33
N SER A 608 -9.71 27.31 -24.27
CA SER A 608 -8.33 27.07 -23.86
C SER A 608 -8.24 26.92 -22.33
N PRO A 609 -7.61 25.84 -21.82
CA PRO A 609 -7.55 25.56 -20.38
C PRO A 609 -6.75 26.61 -19.58
N HIS A 610 -5.97 27.46 -20.25
CA HIS A 610 -5.12 28.49 -19.62
C HIS A 610 -5.59 29.92 -19.96
N SER A 611 -6.83 30.09 -20.43
CA SER A 611 -7.32 31.41 -20.86
C SER A 611 -7.84 32.26 -19.70
N ASN A 612 -7.35 33.50 -19.59
CA ASN A 612 -7.87 34.54 -18.70
C ASN A 612 -8.93 35.39 -19.43
N LEU A 613 -9.99 34.74 -19.88
CA LEU A 613 -11.07 35.41 -20.61
C LEU A 613 -11.90 36.30 -19.67
N ILE A 614 -12.02 37.59 -20.00
CA ILE A 614 -12.92 38.51 -19.30
C ILE A 614 -14.32 38.31 -19.89
N GLN A 615 -15.23 37.71 -19.12
CA GLN A 615 -16.59 37.40 -19.58
C GLN A 615 -17.33 38.61 -20.18
N ALA A 616 -17.16 39.81 -19.62
CA ALA A 616 -17.75 41.04 -20.14
C ALA A 616 -17.32 41.37 -21.58
N GLN A 617 -16.07 41.06 -21.97
CA GLN A 617 -15.59 41.27 -23.34
C GLN A 617 -16.25 40.28 -24.32
N VAL A 618 -16.54 39.08 -23.84
CA VAL A 618 -17.21 38.03 -24.62
C VAL A 618 -18.69 38.39 -24.84
N ASP A 619 -19.36 38.91 -23.82
CA ASP A 619 -20.77 39.32 -23.90
C ASP A 619 -20.94 40.56 -24.82
N LEU A 620 -20.00 41.50 -24.76
CA LEU A 620 -19.95 42.64 -25.69
C LEU A 620 -19.78 42.17 -27.14
N ALA A 621 -18.80 41.29 -27.40
CA ALA A 621 -18.59 40.74 -28.75
C ALA A 621 -19.81 39.99 -29.27
N HIS A 622 -20.52 39.28 -28.39
CA HIS A 622 -21.76 38.59 -28.71
C HIS A 622 -22.90 39.56 -29.07
N SER A 623 -23.09 40.63 -28.29
CA SER A 623 -24.07 41.67 -28.63
C SER A 623 -23.75 42.33 -29.97
N LEU A 624 -22.46 42.61 -30.23
CA LEU A 624 -22.00 43.18 -31.49
C LEU A 624 -22.27 42.23 -32.68
N ALA A 625 -21.93 40.94 -32.54
CA ALA A 625 -22.17 39.94 -33.58
C ALA A 625 -23.65 39.91 -34.01
N LYS A 626 -24.59 39.97 -33.06
CA LYS A 626 -26.03 39.95 -33.34
C LYS A 626 -26.55 41.22 -34.03
N LYS A 627 -25.82 42.33 -33.96
CA LYS A 627 -26.18 43.63 -34.55
C LYS A 627 -25.59 43.86 -35.94
N LEU A 628 -24.53 43.14 -36.31
CA LEU A 628 -23.91 43.27 -37.63
C LEU A 628 -24.79 42.57 -38.69
N VAL A 629 -25.28 43.35 -39.66
CA VAL A 629 -26.08 42.87 -40.80
C VAL A 629 -25.20 42.93 -42.06
N ARG A 630 -25.49 42.09 -43.08
CA ARG A 630 -24.80 42.05 -44.40
C ARG A 630 -23.33 41.61 -44.38
N ILE A 631 -22.99 40.60 -43.60
CA ILE A 631 -21.62 40.07 -43.51
C ILE A 631 -21.08 39.50 -44.84
N SER A 632 -21.95 39.13 -45.78
CA SER A 632 -21.58 38.71 -47.15
C SER A 632 -20.84 39.79 -47.94
N GLN A 633 -21.02 41.06 -47.59
CA GLN A 633 -20.31 42.20 -48.18
C GLN A 633 -18.89 42.35 -47.63
N VAL A 634 -18.56 41.65 -46.54
CA VAL A 634 -17.24 41.66 -45.89
C VAL A 634 -16.73 40.22 -45.73
N PRO A 635 -16.23 39.58 -46.81
CA PRO A 635 -15.83 38.17 -46.79
C PRO A 635 -14.86 37.75 -45.66
N PRO A 636 -13.84 38.56 -45.27
CA PRO A 636 -12.92 38.20 -44.18
C PRO A 636 -13.58 38.06 -42.79
N LEU A 637 -14.77 38.62 -42.58
CA LEU A 637 -15.51 38.55 -41.32
C LEU A 637 -16.35 37.27 -41.19
N ILE A 638 -16.77 36.69 -42.31
CA ILE A 638 -17.74 35.58 -42.34
C ILE A 638 -17.26 34.40 -41.50
N ALA A 639 -16.02 33.94 -41.72
CA ALA A 639 -15.50 32.77 -41.01
C ALA A 639 -15.30 33.03 -39.49
N PRO A 640 -14.61 34.10 -39.05
CA PRO A 640 -14.46 34.41 -37.62
C PRO A 640 -15.81 34.59 -36.90
N MET A 641 -16.76 35.29 -37.50
CA MET A 641 -18.07 35.55 -36.90
C MET A 641 -18.93 34.30 -36.82
N THR A 642 -19.00 33.53 -37.91
CA THR A 642 -19.76 32.27 -37.94
C THR A 642 -19.21 31.27 -36.93
N ALA A 643 -17.88 31.11 -36.85
CA ALA A 643 -17.25 30.25 -35.84
C ALA A 643 -17.54 30.72 -34.42
N PHE A 644 -17.50 32.03 -34.15
CA PHE A 644 -17.77 32.59 -32.83
C PHE A 644 -19.21 32.32 -32.38
N LEU A 645 -20.19 32.54 -33.25
CA LEU A 645 -21.60 32.27 -32.97
C LEU A 645 -21.87 30.77 -32.78
N LEU A 646 -21.26 29.90 -33.59
CA LEU A 646 -21.34 28.44 -33.41
C LEU A 646 -20.75 27.99 -32.08
N ASN A 647 -19.59 28.53 -31.70
CA ASN A 647 -18.94 28.24 -30.42
C ASN A 647 -19.77 28.71 -29.22
N LYS A 648 -20.60 29.74 -29.39
CA LYS A 648 -21.56 30.23 -28.39
C LYS A 648 -22.89 29.47 -28.35
N GLY A 649 -23.15 28.59 -29.32
CA GLY A 649 -24.39 27.83 -29.39
C GLY A 649 -25.59 28.63 -29.93
N GLU A 650 -25.35 29.73 -30.64
CA GLU A 650 -26.39 30.60 -31.20
C GLU A 650 -26.96 30.04 -32.53
N PHE A 651 -27.45 28.80 -32.48
CA PHE A 651 -27.81 28.05 -33.68
C PHE A 651 -29.03 28.61 -34.42
N GLU A 652 -30.09 28.97 -33.68
CA GLU A 652 -31.32 29.55 -34.27
C GLU A 652 -31.03 30.86 -34.99
N PHE A 653 -30.22 31.73 -34.37
CA PHE A 653 -29.80 32.99 -34.99
C PHE A 653 -29.05 32.78 -36.30
N ILE A 654 -28.14 31.79 -36.36
CA ILE A 654 -27.39 31.47 -37.57
C ILE A 654 -28.32 30.99 -38.69
N CYS A 655 -29.30 30.16 -38.36
CA CYS A 655 -30.25 29.63 -39.34
C CYS A 655 -31.22 30.70 -39.87
N GLU A 656 -31.77 31.55 -38.99
CA GLU A 656 -32.89 32.44 -39.33
C GLU A 656 -32.48 33.88 -39.66
N ARG A 657 -31.42 34.39 -39.02
CA ARG A 657 -31.12 35.84 -38.98
C ARG A 657 -29.74 36.22 -39.50
N LEU A 658 -28.82 35.26 -39.62
CA LEU A 658 -27.48 35.54 -40.16
C LEU A 658 -27.57 35.78 -41.67
N ASP A 659 -27.51 37.06 -42.03
CA ASP A 659 -27.47 37.59 -43.40
C ASP A 659 -28.49 36.94 -44.36
N PRO A 660 -29.79 37.26 -44.21
CA PRO A 660 -30.86 36.63 -44.99
C PRO A 660 -30.78 36.96 -46.50
N GLU A 661 -30.10 38.06 -46.86
CA GLU A 661 -29.89 38.50 -48.25
C GLU A 661 -28.71 37.76 -48.92
N ALA A 662 -27.84 37.11 -48.14
CA ALA A 662 -26.82 36.22 -48.67
C ALA A 662 -27.50 34.98 -49.27
N GLY A 663 -27.76 35.05 -50.59
CA GLY A 663 -28.38 33.97 -51.35
C GLY A 663 -27.62 32.64 -51.24
N SER A 664 -28.15 31.60 -51.89
CA SER A 664 -27.59 30.24 -51.88
C SER A 664 -26.15 30.10 -52.40
N SER A 665 -25.55 31.17 -52.91
CA SER A 665 -24.19 31.19 -53.47
C SER A 665 -23.06 31.27 -52.43
N ASN A 666 -23.30 31.77 -51.20
CA ASN A 666 -22.22 31.90 -50.21
C ASN A 666 -22.00 30.61 -49.40
N VAL A 667 -20.95 29.88 -49.78
CA VAL A 667 -20.62 28.55 -49.23
C VAL A 667 -20.30 28.60 -47.73
N LEU A 668 -19.62 29.64 -47.24
CA LEU A 668 -19.23 29.75 -45.82
C LEU A 668 -20.45 29.95 -44.92
N ILE A 669 -21.39 30.80 -45.34
CA ILE A 669 -22.64 31.04 -44.60
C ILE A 669 -23.51 29.78 -44.62
N ASN A 670 -23.64 29.12 -45.78
CA ASN A 670 -24.41 27.88 -45.90
C ASN A 670 -23.80 26.73 -45.09
N ALA A 671 -22.47 26.62 -45.05
CA ALA A 671 -21.78 25.69 -44.17
C ALA A 671 -22.10 26.01 -42.69
N GLY A 672 -22.04 27.28 -42.29
CA GLY A 672 -22.45 27.73 -40.96
C GLY A 672 -23.88 27.36 -40.59
N ARG A 673 -24.85 27.62 -41.49
CA ARG A 673 -26.27 27.27 -41.32
C ARG A 673 -26.48 25.77 -41.16
N LEU A 674 -25.80 24.94 -41.95
CA LEU A 674 -25.92 23.48 -41.83
C LEU A 674 -25.29 22.94 -40.55
N LEU A 675 -24.17 23.50 -40.09
CA LEU A 675 -23.59 23.14 -38.79
C LEU A 675 -24.45 23.61 -37.61
N ALA A 676 -25.12 24.76 -37.75
CA ALA A 676 -26.09 25.24 -36.76
C ALA A 676 -27.35 24.36 -36.73
N ALA A 677 -27.92 24.03 -37.89
CA ALA A 677 -29.02 23.08 -38.01
C ALA A 677 -28.64 21.71 -37.42
N TYR A 678 -27.42 21.24 -37.67
CA TYR A 678 -26.90 20.05 -37.01
C TYR A 678 -26.86 20.19 -35.49
N GLY A 679 -26.44 21.34 -34.96
CA GLY A 679 -26.45 21.66 -33.53
C GLY A 679 -27.87 21.55 -32.91
N ILE A 680 -28.87 22.13 -33.58
CA ILE A 680 -30.29 22.12 -33.14
C ILE A 680 -30.84 20.69 -33.12
N HIS A 681 -30.64 19.94 -34.21
CA HIS A 681 -31.25 18.62 -34.41
C HIS A 681 -30.41 17.46 -33.87
N SER A 682 -29.27 17.73 -33.21
CA SER A 682 -28.33 16.70 -32.73
C SER A 682 -28.96 15.68 -31.76
N SER A 683 -30.11 15.99 -31.15
CA SER A 683 -30.89 15.11 -30.27
C SER A 683 -31.99 14.30 -31.00
N THR A 684 -32.40 14.68 -32.20
CA THR A 684 -33.51 14.06 -32.96
C THR A 684 -33.01 13.28 -34.18
N LYS A 685 -33.16 11.95 -34.20
CA LYS A 685 -32.51 11.06 -35.18
C LYS A 685 -32.98 11.18 -36.64
N VAL A 686 -34.17 11.73 -36.92
CA VAL A 686 -34.83 11.61 -38.23
C VAL A 686 -34.29 12.61 -39.28
N ASP A 687 -33.83 13.80 -38.87
CA ASP A 687 -33.41 14.87 -39.81
C ASP A 687 -31.90 14.91 -40.13
N LEU A 688 -31.07 14.18 -39.37
CA LEU A 688 -29.60 14.30 -39.45
C LEU A 688 -28.97 13.78 -40.75
N LYS A 689 -29.54 12.72 -41.36
CA LYS A 689 -29.05 12.18 -42.64
C LYS A 689 -29.33 13.14 -43.81
N SER A 690 -30.46 13.84 -43.77
CA SER A 690 -30.80 14.86 -44.78
C SER A 690 -29.81 16.02 -44.73
N ILE A 691 -29.53 16.53 -43.53
CA ILE A 691 -28.53 17.58 -43.29
C ILE A 691 -27.15 17.12 -43.78
N ALA A 692 -26.73 15.90 -43.45
CA ALA A 692 -25.45 15.35 -43.89
C ALA A 692 -25.34 15.22 -45.43
N LYS A 693 -26.44 14.87 -46.12
CA LYS A 693 -26.48 14.79 -47.59
C LYS A 693 -26.36 16.17 -48.24
N THR A 694 -27.08 17.16 -47.71
CA THR A 694 -26.99 18.55 -48.18
C THR A 694 -25.61 19.14 -47.92
N TRP A 695 -25.05 18.87 -46.74
CA TRP A 695 -23.66 19.20 -46.40
C TRP A 695 -22.68 18.61 -47.40
N HIS A 696 -22.80 17.31 -47.70
CA HIS A 696 -21.94 16.65 -48.67
C HIS A 696 -22.02 17.30 -50.05
N GLY A 697 -23.22 17.62 -50.56
CA GLY A 697 -23.39 18.26 -51.86
C GLY A 697 -22.77 19.66 -51.98
N ILE A 698 -22.67 20.40 -50.87
CA ILE A 698 -22.06 21.74 -50.85
C ILE A 698 -20.54 21.65 -50.67
N ILE A 699 -20.06 20.73 -49.83
CA ILE A 699 -18.64 20.68 -49.44
C ILE A 699 -17.80 19.83 -50.39
N SER A 700 -18.32 18.71 -50.90
CA SER A 700 -17.54 17.77 -51.71
C SER A 700 -16.86 18.40 -52.94
N PRO A 701 -17.47 19.33 -53.71
CA PRO A 701 -16.84 19.92 -54.91
C PRO A 701 -15.51 20.63 -54.63
N TYR A 702 -15.32 21.16 -53.41
CA TYR A 702 -14.10 21.85 -53.01
C TYR A 702 -12.96 20.89 -52.66
N PHE A 703 -13.26 19.60 -52.47
CA PHE A 703 -12.30 18.54 -52.14
C PHE A 703 -12.19 17.46 -53.24
N GLU A 704 -12.84 17.66 -54.39
CA GLU A 704 -12.60 16.85 -55.59
C GLU A 704 -11.36 17.38 -56.34
N ALA A 705 -10.60 16.46 -56.97
CA ALA A 705 -9.54 16.76 -57.89
C ALA A 705 -10.10 16.84 -59.31
N VAL A 706 -9.55 17.74 -60.12
CA VAL A 706 -9.99 17.91 -61.52
C VAL A 706 -9.37 16.81 -62.39
N ALA A 707 -10.20 16.03 -63.09
CA ALA A 707 -9.74 15.03 -64.04
C ALA A 707 -9.05 15.71 -65.25
N SER A 708 -7.73 15.56 -65.36
CA SER A 708 -6.89 16.13 -66.42
C SER A 708 -7.10 15.46 -67.79
N LYS A 709 -8.29 15.61 -68.39
CA LYS A 709 -8.55 15.19 -69.78
C LYS A 709 -9.05 16.31 -70.70
N ARG A 710 -9.22 17.55 -70.23
CA ARG A 710 -9.56 18.70 -71.09
C ARG A 710 -8.37 19.66 -71.17
N ARG A 711 -8.10 20.15 -72.39
CA ARG A 711 -7.01 21.09 -72.72
C ARG A 711 -7.06 22.31 -71.78
N HIS A 712 -5.89 22.85 -71.46
CA HIS A 712 -5.70 24.05 -70.63
C HIS A 712 -6.44 25.26 -71.24
N ASP A 713 -7.69 25.47 -70.85
CA ASP A 713 -8.41 26.74 -71.06
C ASP A 713 -8.23 27.62 -69.83
N GLY A 714 -7.97 28.92 -70.03
CA GLY A 714 -7.81 29.90 -68.94
C GLY A 714 -8.97 29.89 -67.93
N PHE A 715 -10.17 29.52 -68.37
CA PHE A 715 -11.36 29.33 -67.53
C PHE A 715 -11.20 28.22 -66.48
N THR A 716 -10.59 27.07 -66.84
CA THR A 716 -10.33 25.98 -65.89
C THR A 716 -9.32 26.37 -64.83
N THR A 717 -8.29 27.15 -65.19
CA THR A 717 -7.28 27.63 -64.24
C THR A 717 -7.82 28.67 -63.26
N MET A 718 -8.75 29.54 -63.70
CA MET A 718 -9.43 30.49 -62.81
C MET A 718 -10.36 29.77 -61.83
N HIS A 719 -11.17 28.84 -62.31
CA HIS A 719 -12.03 28.02 -61.45
C HIS A 719 -11.24 27.21 -60.40
N LEU A 720 -10.07 26.68 -60.77
CA LEU A 720 -9.13 26.00 -59.85
C LEU A 720 -8.56 26.92 -58.77
N ARG A 721 -8.27 28.19 -59.11
CA ARG A 721 -7.80 29.20 -58.14
C ARG A 721 -8.90 29.59 -57.16
N GLU A 722 -10.12 29.77 -57.65
CA GLU A 722 -11.29 30.12 -56.83
C GLU A 722 -11.68 28.99 -55.88
N THR A 723 -11.70 27.74 -56.35
CA THR A 723 -11.97 26.57 -55.49
C THR A 723 -10.88 26.38 -54.43
N SER A 724 -9.61 26.60 -54.78
CA SER A 724 -8.50 26.54 -53.82
C SER A 724 -8.58 27.65 -52.77
N ARG A 725 -8.94 28.88 -53.16
CA ARG A 725 -9.16 30.00 -52.22
C ARG A 725 -10.31 29.70 -51.27
N MET A 726 -11.44 29.24 -51.81
CA MET A 726 -12.62 28.91 -51.00
C MET A 726 -12.35 27.75 -50.04
N ARG A 727 -11.57 26.76 -50.47
CA ARG A 727 -11.09 25.67 -49.61
C ARG A 727 -10.32 26.23 -48.41
N ILE A 728 -9.37 27.14 -48.62
CA ILE A 728 -8.61 27.76 -47.51
C ILE A 728 -9.54 28.46 -46.51
N GLU A 729 -10.55 29.19 -46.99
CA GLU A 729 -11.53 29.86 -46.11
C GLU A 729 -12.41 28.87 -45.33
N LEU A 730 -12.81 27.75 -45.96
CA LEU A 730 -13.51 26.67 -45.26
C LEU A 730 -12.64 26.04 -44.16
N ILE A 731 -11.35 25.82 -44.43
CA ILE A 731 -10.41 25.28 -43.44
C ILE A 731 -10.26 26.25 -42.26
N LYS A 732 -10.12 27.56 -42.51
CA LYS A 732 -10.07 28.59 -41.47
C LYS A 732 -11.34 28.59 -40.61
N LEU A 733 -12.51 28.46 -41.22
CA LEU A 733 -13.78 28.34 -40.50
C LEU A 733 -13.78 27.09 -39.60
N PHE A 734 -13.41 25.92 -40.15
CA PHE A 734 -13.42 24.66 -39.42
C PHE A 734 -12.43 24.64 -38.25
N GLN A 735 -11.24 25.21 -38.41
CA GLN A 735 -10.25 25.36 -37.34
C GLN A 735 -10.72 26.29 -36.21
N ALA A 736 -11.49 27.33 -36.54
CA ALA A 736 -12.00 28.28 -35.56
C ALA A 736 -13.17 27.71 -34.72
N ILE A 737 -13.83 26.66 -35.22
CA ILE A 737 -14.91 25.97 -34.50
C ILE A 737 -14.29 25.01 -33.46
N LYS A 738 -14.74 25.16 -32.22
CA LYS A 738 -14.25 24.45 -31.02
C LYS A 738 -15.33 23.67 -30.27
N LEU A 739 -16.57 23.70 -30.77
CA LEU A 739 -17.69 22.99 -30.17
C LEU A 739 -17.58 21.47 -30.43
N SER A 740 -17.57 20.68 -29.36
CA SER A 740 -17.21 19.25 -29.39
C SER A 740 -18.08 18.38 -30.32
N ASN A 741 -19.40 18.62 -30.36
CA ASN A 741 -20.34 17.89 -31.20
C ASN A 741 -20.19 18.23 -32.71
N ILE A 742 -19.87 19.48 -33.03
CA ILE A 742 -19.65 19.94 -34.41
C ILE A 742 -18.27 19.46 -34.92
N GLN A 743 -17.24 19.52 -34.08
CA GLN A 743 -15.92 18.97 -34.42
C GLN A 743 -15.99 17.47 -34.70
N GLU A 744 -16.75 16.70 -33.90
CA GLU A 744 -17.02 15.28 -34.20
C GLU A 744 -17.70 15.07 -35.54
N PHE A 745 -18.67 15.91 -35.91
CA PHE A 745 -19.36 15.84 -37.20
C PHE A 745 -18.38 16.09 -38.36
N LEU A 746 -17.56 17.15 -38.25
CA LEU A 746 -16.55 17.50 -39.26
C LEU A 746 -15.50 16.39 -39.41
N ILE A 747 -14.94 15.90 -38.30
CA ILE A 747 -13.96 14.82 -38.31
C ILE A 747 -14.57 13.53 -38.89
N SER A 748 -15.80 13.19 -38.49
CA SER A 748 -16.50 12.00 -39.01
C SER A 748 -16.76 12.11 -40.52
N TYR A 749 -17.12 13.29 -41.03
CA TYR A 749 -17.33 13.54 -42.45
C TYR A 749 -16.03 13.34 -43.25
N PHE A 750 -14.96 14.04 -42.87
CA PHE A 750 -13.68 13.96 -43.58
C PHE A 750 -13.03 12.59 -43.45
N ALA A 751 -13.14 11.91 -42.30
CA ALA A 751 -12.62 10.55 -42.11
C ALA A 751 -13.37 9.53 -42.98
N SER A 752 -14.69 9.70 -43.13
CA SER A 752 -15.52 8.84 -44.00
C SER A 752 -15.18 9.04 -45.47
N ILE A 753 -15.03 10.29 -45.93
CA ILE A 753 -14.62 10.60 -47.31
C ILE A 753 -13.21 10.08 -47.59
N TYR A 754 -12.27 10.31 -46.69
CA TYR A 754 -10.90 9.82 -46.85
C TYR A 754 -10.85 8.30 -46.93
N THR A 755 -11.61 7.59 -46.09
CA THR A 755 -11.71 6.11 -46.14
C THR A 755 -12.29 5.63 -47.48
N GLN A 756 -13.31 6.31 -48.01
CA GLN A 756 -13.88 5.96 -49.31
C GLN A 756 -12.93 6.28 -50.47
N ALA A 757 -12.20 7.39 -50.39
CA ALA A 757 -11.17 7.75 -51.37
C ALA A 757 -10.03 6.71 -51.42
N LEU A 758 -9.64 6.15 -50.28
CA LEU A 758 -8.67 5.05 -50.21
C LEU A 758 -9.22 3.76 -50.85
N ALA A 759 -10.48 3.44 -50.58
CA ALA A 759 -11.15 2.30 -51.19
C ALA A 759 -11.20 2.42 -52.72
N ALA A 760 -11.54 3.60 -53.25
CA ALA A 760 -11.52 3.89 -54.68
C ALA A 760 -10.13 3.75 -55.33
N ARG A 761 -9.06 3.91 -54.55
CA ARG A 761 -7.65 3.70 -54.98
C ARG A 761 -7.14 2.27 -54.76
N GLY A 762 -8.03 1.30 -54.48
CA GLY A 762 -7.66 -0.10 -54.26
C GLY A 762 -7.08 -0.41 -52.87
N ARG A 763 -7.14 0.55 -51.92
CA ARG A 763 -6.65 0.39 -50.55
C ARG A 763 -7.78 0.19 -49.54
N ALA A 764 -8.80 -0.58 -49.90
CA ALA A 764 -10.01 -0.78 -49.08
C ALA A 764 -9.78 -1.46 -47.70
N HIS A 765 -8.61 -2.06 -47.50
CA HIS A 765 -8.17 -2.64 -46.23
C HIS A 765 -7.68 -1.59 -45.21
N LEU A 766 -7.37 -0.37 -45.68
CA LEU A 766 -6.98 0.77 -44.86
C LEU A 766 -8.23 1.60 -44.57
N ARG A 767 -8.74 1.53 -43.34
CA ARG A 767 -9.95 2.24 -42.91
C ARG A 767 -9.67 3.02 -41.64
N ILE A 768 -10.30 4.18 -41.53
CA ILE A 768 -10.23 5.03 -40.35
C ILE A 768 -11.53 4.89 -39.58
N TYR A 769 -11.43 4.71 -38.26
CA TYR A 769 -12.60 4.78 -37.39
C TYR A 769 -13.25 6.16 -37.46
N SER A 770 -14.56 6.18 -37.70
CA SER A 770 -15.37 7.39 -37.77
C SER A 770 -16.49 7.31 -36.72
N PRO A 771 -16.50 8.19 -35.69
CA PRO A 771 -17.47 8.13 -34.59
C PRO A 771 -18.93 8.20 -35.04
N ARG A 772 -19.21 8.86 -36.17
CA ARG A 772 -20.57 8.99 -36.76
C ARG A 772 -20.62 8.49 -38.20
N ALA A 773 -19.97 7.37 -38.49
CA ALA A 773 -19.93 6.76 -39.83
C ALA A 773 -21.32 6.56 -40.47
N GLU A 774 -22.34 6.24 -39.65
CA GLU A 774 -23.72 5.98 -40.11
C GLU A 774 -24.35 7.15 -40.88
N LEU A 775 -23.97 8.40 -40.53
CA LEU A 775 -24.52 9.61 -41.15
C LEU A 775 -24.04 9.80 -42.60
N PHE A 776 -22.85 9.27 -42.92
CA PHE A 776 -22.17 9.51 -44.19
C PHE A 776 -22.06 8.23 -45.05
N SER A 777 -22.79 7.19 -44.67
CA SER A 777 -22.83 5.94 -45.43
C SER A 777 -23.34 6.18 -46.85
N GLY A 778 -22.58 5.72 -47.86
CA GLY A 778 -22.91 5.90 -49.28
C GLY A 778 -22.52 7.26 -49.89
N MET A 779 -21.93 8.19 -49.14
CA MET A 779 -21.46 9.48 -49.68
C MET A 779 -20.01 9.41 -50.13
N SER A 780 -19.77 9.38 -51.45
CA SER A 780 -18.43 9.21 -52.05
C SER A 780 -18.02 10.41 -52.88
N VAL A 781 -16.70 10.59 -53.03
CA VAL A 781 -16.09 11.57 -53.92
C VAL A 781 -15.51 10.85 -55.13
N THR A 782 -15.81 11.32 -56.34
CA THR A 782 -15.44 10.63 -57.59
C THR A 782 -13.93 10.58 -57.82
N LEU A 783 -13.24 11.70 -57.58
CA LEU A 783 -11.78 11.79 -57.58
C LEU A 783 -11.35 12.70 -56.44
N ALA A 784 -10.93 12.15 -55.29
CA ALA A 784 -10.62 12.96 -54.12
C ALA A 784 -9.25 13.64 -54.20
N HIS A 785 -9.18 14.91 -53.77
CA HIS A 785 -7.94 15.66 -53.57
C HIS A 785 -7.31 15.31 -52.21
N MET A 786 -6.47 14.26 -52.19
CA MET A 786 -5.97 13.65 -50.95
C MET A 786 -5.18 14.60 -50.05
N GLU A 787 -4.30 15.43 -50.60
CA GLU A 787 -3.45 16.34 -49.80
C GLU A 787 -4.30 17.28 -48.94
N SER A 788 -5.39 17.81 -49.50
CA SER A 788 -6.29 18.69 -48.76
C SER A 788 -7.17 17.94 -47.78
N LEU A 789 -7.57 16.70 -48.06
CA LEU A 789 -8.28 15.88 -47.08
C LEU A 789 -7.38 15.54 -45.89
N GLU A 790 -6.10 15.24 -46.14
CA GLU A 790 -5.11 14.98 -45.09
C GLU A 790 -4.82 16.22 -44.26
N GLU A 791 -4.62 17.37 -44.91
CA GLU A 791 -4.41 18.65 -44.24
C GLU A 791 -5.58 18.99 -43.30
N VAL A 792 -6.82 18.91 -43.79
CA VAL A 792 -8.00 19.22 -42.98
C VAL A 792 -8.19 18.24 -41.84
N LEU A 793 -8.00 16.94 -42.08
CA LEU A 793 -8.09 15.94 -41.02
C LEU A 793 -7.03 16.15 -39.94
N SER A 794 -5.78 16.42 -40.32
CA SER A 794 -4.69 16.68 -39.36
C SER A 794 -5.02 17.91 -38.51
N LEU A 795 -5.37 19.03 -39.15
CA LEU A 795 -5.67 20.28 -38.45
C LEU A 795 -6.87 20.16 -37.51
N LEU A 796 -7.92 19.45 -37.91
CA LEU A 796 -9.09 19.20 -37.08
C LEU A 796 -8.79 18.28 -35.89
N LEU A 797 -8.06 17.18 -36.12
CA LEU A 797 -7.69 16.24 -35.07
C LEU A 797 -6.75 16.88 -34.06
N ASP A 798 -5.71 17.58 -34.50
CA ASP A 798 -4.74 18.25 -33.63
C ASP A 798 -5.40 19.41 -32.85
N GLY A 799 -6.21 20.22 -33.53
CA GLY A 799 -6.97 21.29 -32.90
C GLY A 799 -7.95 20.77 -31.85
N THR A 800 -8.70 19.72 -32.15
CA THR A 800 -9.69 19.15 -31.21
C THR A 800 -9.02 18.45 -30.03
N LEU A 801 -7.98 17.64 -30.26
CA LEU A 801 -7.29 16.90 -29.19
C LEU A 801 -6.45 17.83 -28.30
N SER A 802 -6.02 19.00 -28.78
CA SER A 802 -5.41 20.03 -27.93
C SER A 802 -6.38 20.58 -26.86
N ILE A 803 -7.69 20.56 -27.15
CA ILE A 803 -8.77 21.00 -26.25
C ILE A 803 -9.28 19.82 -25.41
N GLN A 804 -9.47 18.66 -26.04
CA GLN A 804 -10.06 17.46 -25.43
C GLN A 804 -9.14 16.23 -25.59
N PRO A 805 -8.01 16.18 -24.84
CA PRO A 805 -7.00 15.13 -25.03
C PRO A 805 -7.47 13.74 -24.59
N HIS A 806 -8.50 13.65 -23.75
CA HIS A 806 -9.01 12.38 -23.19
C HIS A 806 -10.11 11.73 -24.06
N LYS A 807 -10.44 12.31 -25.21
CA LYS A 807 -11.57 11.87 -26.02
C LYS A 807 -11.21 10.65 -26.88
N THR A 808 -11.61 9.48 -26.39
CA THR A 808 -11.20 8.15 -26.91
C THR A 808 -11.59 7.91 -28.37
N SER A 809 -12.78 8.32 -28.80
CA SER A 809 -13.24 8.14 -30.19
C SER A 809 -12.35 8.90 -31.19
N LEU A 810 -11.90 10.10 -30.85
CA LEU A 810 -11.03 10.92 -31.69
C LEU A 810 -9.57 10.47 -31.64
N LEU A 811 -9.09 10.01 -30.48
CA LEU A 811 -7.77 9.38 -30.36
C LEU A 811 -7.66 8.17 -31.28
N ARG A 812 -8.71 7.32 -31.34
CA ARG A 812 -8.75 6.20 -32.29
C ARG A 812 -8.69 6.69 -33.74
N THR A 813 -9.51 7.66 -34.11
CA THR A 813 -9.50 8.24 -35.48
C THR A 813 -8.11 8.77 -35.85
N LYS A 814 -7.42 9.46 -34.92
CA LYS A 814 -6.06 9.96 -35.15
C LYS A 814 -5.04 8.84 -35.29
N ALA A 815 -5.12 7.80 -34.44
CA ALA A 815 -4.24 6.65 -34.52
C ALA A 815 -4.40 5.88 -35.84
N ASP A 816 -5.65 5.62 -36.26
CA ASP A 816 -5.94 4.99 -37.54
C ASP A 816 -5.47 5.87 -38.72
N PHE A 817 -5.66 7.19 -38.64
CA PHE A 817 -5.18 8.13 -39.66
C PHE A 817 -3.65 8.09 -39.81
N ALA A 818 -2.90 8.13 -38.69
CA ALA A 818 -1.46 7.98 -38.70
C ALA A 818 -1.01 6.61 -39.25
N TYR A 819 -1.72 5.54 -38.87
CA TYR A 819 -1.46 4.18 -39.37
C TYR A 819 -1.62 4.10 -40.89
N VAL A 820 -2.70 4.66 -41.44
CA VAL A 820 -2.98 4.68 -42.88
C VAL A 820 -1.96 5.51 -43.66
N ARG A 821 -1.41 6.58 -43.06
CA ARG A 821 -0.29 7.37 -43.62
C ARG A 821 1.07 6.69 -43.48
N ASN A 822 1.11 5.46 -42.97
CA ASN A 822 2.33 4.69 -42.72
C ASN A 822 3.25 5.36 -41.67
N GLN A 823 2.70 6.20 -40.79
CA GLN A 823 3.39 6.79 -39.63
C GLN A 823 3.25 5.86 -38.42
N LEU A 824 3.84 4.67 -38.50
CA LEU A 824 3.58 3.56 -37.56
C LEU A 824 4.01 3.86 -36.11
N ASN A 825 5.10 4.61 -35.91
CA ASN A 825 5.56 5.02 -34.59
C ASN A 825 4.56 5.95 -33.92
N GLU A 826 4.13 6.99 -34.62
CA GLU A 826 3.12 7.93 -34.15
C GLU A 826 1.79 7.20 -33.85
N ALA A 827 1.36 6.32 -34.75
CA ALA A 827 0.16 5.50 -34.54
C ALA A 827 0.27 4.65 -33.26
N SER A 828 1.42 4.01 -33.01
CA SER A 828 1.62 3.20 -31.79
C SER A 828 1.56 4.02 -30.50
N ILE A 829 2.08 5.24 -30.51
CA ILE A 829 2.00 6.17 -29.37
C ILE A 829 0.54 6.53 -29.12
N ILE A 830 -0.19 6.95 -30.16
CA ILE A 830 -1.58 7.39 -30.02
C ILE A 830 -2.51 6.23 -29.63
N TYR A 831 -2.26 5.00 -30.11
CA TYR A 831 -2.97 3.82 -29.60
C TYR A 831 -2.70 3.59 -28.11
N CYS A 832 -1.49 3.83 -27.61
CA CYS A 832 -1.22 3.77 -26.18
C CYS A 832 -1.92 4.90 -25.41
N GLU A 833 -1.97 6.12 -25.97
CA GLU A 833 -2.72 7.24 -25.40
C GLU A 833 -4.22 6.91 -25.29
N LEU A 834 -4.78 6.27 -26.32
CA LEU A 834 -6.15 5.76 -26.31
C LEU A 834 -6.40 4.80 -25.15
N LEU A 835 -5.48 3.87 -24.88
CA LEU A 835 -5.59 2.92 -23.78
C LEU A 835 -5.56 3.61 -22.41
N VAL A 836 -4.64 4.57 -22.23
CA VAL A 836 -4.53 5.37 -21.00
C VAL A 836 -5.77 6.24 -20.81
N ALA A 837 -6.26 6.90 -21.87
CA ALA A 837 -7.46 7.73 -21.84
C ALA A 837 -8.72 6.93 -21.50
N MET A 838 -8.81 5.67 -21.96
CA MET A 838 -9.89 4.77 -21.57
C MET A 838 -9.82 4.34 -20.11
N LYS A 839 -8.61 4.04 -19.61
CA LYS A 839 -8.42 3.64 -18.22
C LYS A 839 -6.98 3.93 -17.75
N PRO A 840 -6.75 5.00 -16.96
CA PRO A 840 -5.41 5.41 -16.54
C PRO A 840 -4.64 4.35 -15.74
N SER A 841 -5.34 3.48 -15.02
CA SER A 841 -4.71 2.38 -14.27
C SER A 841 -4.27 1.20 -15.14
N LEU A 842 -4.58 1.24 -16.44
CA LEU A 842 -4.28 0.21 -17.46
C LEU A 842 -4.66 -1.21 -17.02
N SER A 843 -5.65 -1.33 -16.14
CA SER A 843 -6.14 -2.61 -15.62
C SER A 843 -7.33 -3.10 -16.46
N LEU A 844 -7.37 -4.38 -16.82
CA LEU A 844 -8.52 -4.98 -17.49
C LEU A 844 -9.57 -5.48 -16.47
N PRO A 845 -10.87 -5.58 -16.83
CA PRO A 845 -11.43 -5.31 -18.15
C PRO A 845 -11.47 -3.82 -18.47
N LEU A 846 -11.30 -3.51 -19.76
CA LEU A 846 -11.61 -2.21 -20.33
C LEU A 846 -13.15 -2.10 -20.38
N PRO A 847 -13.74 -0.91 -20.18
CA PRO A 847 -15.19 -0.73 -20.14
C PRO A 847 -15.87 -1.37 -21.35
N ALA A 848 -16.78 -2.32 -21.12
CA ALA A 848 -17.47 -3.08 -22.17
C ALA A 848 -18.39 -2.23 -23.07
N ASN A 849 -18.72 -1.00 -22.65
CA ASN A 849 -19.69 -0.12 -23.30
C ASN A 849 -19.16 0.72 -24.47
N ASN A 850 -17.92 0.50 -24.94
CA ASN A 850 -17.36 1.31 -26.03
C ASN A 850 -16.81 0.42 -27.15
N ASP A 851 -17.49 0.41 -28.30
CA ASP A 851 -17.03 -0.14 -29.60
C ASP A 851 -15.75 0.52 -30.14
N VAL A 852 -15.10 1.37 -29.34
CA VAL A 852 -13.87 2.08 -29.66
C VAL A 852 -12.67 1.14 -29.64
N ILE A 853 -12.64 0.04 -28.89
CA ILE A 853 -11.54 -0.94 -28.98
C ILE A 853 -12.06 -2.30 -29.44
N ASP A 854 -11.69 -2.65 -30.66
CA ASP A 854 -11.98 -3.92 -31.31
C ASP A 854 -10.68 -4.63 -31.75
N ASP A 855 -10.83 -5.81 -32.37
CA ASP A 855 -9.69 -6.58 -32.88
C ASP A 855 -8.90 -5.83 -33.98
N SER A 856 -9.46 -4.77 -34.59
CA SER A 856 -8.74 -3.93 -35.56
C SER A 856 -7.64 -3.11 -34.91
N VAL A 857 -7.92 -2.53 -33.72
CA VAL A 857 -6.95 -1.75 -32.95
C VAL A 857 -5.76 -2.62 -32.54
N TRP A 858 -6.03 -3.83 -32.03
CA TRP A 858 -4.98 -4.79 -31.67
C TRP A 858 -4.19 -5.25 -32.90
N ASN A 859 -4.84 -5.43 -34.04
CA ASN A 859 -4.17 -5.77 -35.28
C ASN A 859 -3.26 -4.65 -35.80
N HIS A 860 -3.70 -3.39 -35.78
CA HIS A 860 -2.88 -2.24 -36.16
C HIS A 860 -1.68 -2.09 -35.21
N LEU A 861 -1.91 -2.14 -33.89
CA LEU A 861 -0.84 -2.07 -32.89
C LEU A 861 0.19 -3.19 -33.10
N ARG A 862 -0.27 -4.43 -33.31
CA ARG A 862 0.60 -5.55 -33.66
C ARG A 862 1.46 -5.26 -34.90
N ILE A 863 0.86 -4.72 -35.97
CA ILE A 863 1.59 -4.40 -37.20
C ILE A 863 2.64 -3.31 -36.96
N CYS A 864 2.32 -2.28 -36.18
CA CYS A 864 3.27 -1.23 -35.79
C CYS A 864 4.48 -1.83 -35.06
N LEU A 865 4.25 -2.66 -34.03
CA LEU A 865 5.31 -3.34 -33.28
C LEU A 865 6.18 -4.23 -34.16
N ARG A 866 5.56 -5.03 -35.04
CA ARG A 866 6.31 -5.90 -35.98
C ARG A 866 7.19 -5.12 -36.94
N LYS A 867 6.74 -3.96 -37.41
CA LYS A 867 7.51 -3.10 -38.32
C LYS A 867 8.68 -2.40 -37.62
N ASN A 868 8.58 -2.22 -36.30
CA ASN A 868 9.65 -1.76 -35.42
C ASN A 868 10.56 -2.89 -34.92
N ASN A 869 10.48 -4.10 -35.51
CA ASN A 869 11.23 -5.30 -35.13
C ASN A 869 10.95 -5.82 -33.70
N GLN A 870 9.81 -5.49 -33.11
CA GLN A 870 9.37 -5.94 -31.78
C GLN A 870 8.40 -7.13 -31.92
N GLN A 871 8.90 -8.27 -32.39
CA GLN A 871 8.06 -9.42 -32.76
C GLN A 871 7.49 -10.18 -31.54
N THR A 872 8.24 -10.27 -30.44
CA THR A 872 7.81 -10.99 -29.24
C THR A 872 6.71 -10.20 -28.52
N LEU A 873 6.87 -8.87 -28.42
CA LEU A 873 5.83 -8.00 -27.88
C LEU A 873 4.58 -7.98 -28.77
N ALA A 874 4.75 -7.99 -30.10
CA ALA A 874 3.64 -8.14 -31.04
C ALA A 874 2.90 -9.48 -30.85
N ALA A 875 3.61 -10.56 -30.54
CA ALA A 875 3.01 -11.85 -30.21
C ALA A 875 2.22 -11.79 -28.90
N CYS A 876 2.72 -11.09 -27.88
CA CYS A 876 2.01 -10.88 -26.62
C CYS A 876 0.69 -10.11 -26.83
N VAL A 877 0.67 -9.09 -27.71
CA VAL A 877 -0.55 -8.34 -28.06
C VAL A 877 -1.62 -9.22 -28.70
N CYS A 878 -1.25 -10.28 -29.43
CA CYS A 878 -2.23 -11.22 -29.99
C CYS A 878 -3.13 -11.87 -28.92
N GLN A 879 -2.68 -11.94 -27.67
CA GLN A 879 -3.48 -12.50 -26.57
C GLN A 879 -4.71 -11.64 -26.22
N LEU A 880 -4.72 -10.36 -26.63
CA LEU A 880 -5.80 -9.39 -26.38
C LEU A 880 -6.95 -9.46 -27.39
N PHE A 881 -6.78 -10.21 -28.49
CA PHE A 881 -7.84 -10.40 -29.48
C PHE A 881 -9.01 -11.15 -28.86
N LYS A 882 -10.24 -10.71 -29.15
CA LYS A 882 -11.46 -11.40 -28.71
C LYS A 882 -11.73 -12.62 -29.59
N THR A 883 -11.50 -12.51 -30.89
CA THR A 883 -11.79 -13.56 -31.87
C THR A 883 -10.56 -14.00 -32.66
N GLY A 884 -10.51 -15.28 -33.08
CA GLY A 884 -9.48 -15.76 -34.01
C GLY A 884 -8.03 -15.85 -33.47
N ARG A 885 -7.83 -15.81 -32.13
CA ARG A 885 -6.50 -15.82 -31.47
C ARG A 885 -5.52 -16.87 -32.01
N ALA A 886 -5.96 -18.12 -32.18
CA ALA A 886 -5.10 -19.22 -32.64
C ALA A 886 -4.50 -19.01 -34.04
N LYS A 887 -5.20 -18.31 -34.94
CA LYS A 887 -4.66 -17.97 -36.28
C LYS A 887 -3.58 -16.89 -36.17
N GLU A 888 -3.80 -15.91 -35.29
CA GLU A 888 -2.85 -14.81 -35.10
C GLU A 888 -1.61 -15.24 -34.30
N PHE A 889 -1.71 -16.21 -33.40
CA PHE A 889 -0.55 -16.84 -32.74
C PHE A 889 0.37 -17.55 -33.73
N ARG A 890 -0.18 -18.32 -34.69
CA ARG A 890 0.62 -18.94 -35.75
C ARG A 890 1.39 -17.94 -36.60
N LYS A 891 0.71 -16.87 -37.03
CA LYS A 891 1.36 -15.77 -37.79
C LYS A 891 2.45 -15.07 -36.98
N ALA A 892 2.28 -14.93 -35.67
CA ALA A 892 3.29 -14.33 -34.79
C ALA A 892 4.50 -15.26 -34.62
N ALA A 893 4.28 -16.58 -34.50
CA ALA A 893 5.34 -17.59 -34.46
C ALA A 893 6.14 -17.64 -35.77
N GLU A 894 5.46 -17.62 -36.93
CA GLU A 894 6.10 -17.50 -38.26
C GLU A 894 6.95 -16.23 -38.35
N ALA A 895 6.44 -15.09 -37.89
CA ALA A 895 7.17 -13.83 -37.89
C ALA A 895 8.49 -13.87 -37.07
N ILE A 896 8.49 -14.60 -35.96
CA ILE A 896 9.66 -14.79 -35.10
C ILE A 896 10.64 -15.79 -35.73
N GLN A 897 10.16 -16.74 -36.54
CA GLN A 897 11.03 -17.61 -37.34
C GLN A 897 11.75 -16.81 -38.43
N ASP A 898 11.03 -15.91 -39.13
CA ASP A 898 11.55 -15.18 -40.30
C ASP A 898 12.51 -14.03 -39.97
N ARG A 899 12.36 -13.35 -38.82
CA ARG A 899 13.10 -12.11 -38.50
C ARG A 899 13.66 -12.11 -37.07
N SER A 900 14.79 -11.46 -36.84
CA SER A 900 15.32 -11.20 -35.48
C SER A 900 14.45 -10.20 -34.70
N CYS A 901 14.27 -10.45 -33.41
CA CYS A 901 13.55 -9.57 -32.49
C CYS A 901 14.50 -8.56 -31.81
N LEU A 902 14.07 -7.32 -31.65
CA LEU A 902 14.79 -6.21 -30.99
C LEU A 902 14.06 -5.69 -29.74
N ASP A 903 13.32 -6.56 -29.03
CA ASP A 903 12.42 -6.20 -27.92
C ASP A 903 12.73 -6.90 -26.59
N SER A 904 13.99 -7.33 -26.37
CA SER A 904 14.40 -8.10 -25.18
C SER A 904 13.42 -9.25 -24.90
N SER A 905 13.35 -10.20 -25.84
CA SER A 905 12.34 -11.26 -25.88
C SER A 905 12.13 -11.99 -24.54
N ASP A 906 13.19 -12.17 -23.76
CA ASP A 906 13.18 -12.91 -22.49
C ASP A 906 12.37 -12.18 -21.41
N ASP A 907 12.46 -10.85 -21.35
CA ASP A 907 11.68 -10.02 -20.43
C ASP A 907 10.18 -10.07 -20.75
N CYS A 908 9.85 -10.25 -22.03
CA CYS A 908 8.48 -10.34 -22.53
C CYS A 908 7.79 -11.66 -22.19
N PHE A 909 8.52 -12.73 -21.86
CA PHE A 909 7.89 -14.03 -21.53
C PHE A 909 7.00 -13.94 -20.29
N SER A 910 7.37 -13.09 -19.33
CA SER A 910 6.56 -12.82 -18.13
C SER A 910 5.16 -12.24 -18.43
N LEU A 911 4.94 -11.75 -19.66
CA LEU A 911 3.67 -11.20 -20.15
C LEU A 911 2.74 -12.27 -20.78
N ILE A 912 3.27 -13.46 -21.09
CA ILE A 912 2.51 -14.54 -21.71
C ILE A 912 1.64 -15.23 -20.65
N TYR A 913 0.33 -15.26 -20.88
CA TYR A 913 -0.66 -15.95 -20.05
C TYR A 913 -1.45 -17.02 -20.83
N ASP A 914 -1.39 -17.01 -22.16
CA ASP A 914 -2.08 -17.98 -23.01
C ASP A 914 -1.16 -19.14 -23.39
N VAL A 915 -1.58 -20.37 -23.09
CA VAL A 915 -0.80 -21.59 -23.31
C VAL A 915 -0.61 -21.89 -24.80
N GLN A 916 -1.60 -21.58 -25.65
CA GLN A 916 -1.50 -21.81 -27.09
C GLN A 916 -0.44 -20.92 -27.73
N LEU A 917 -0.29 -19.68 -27.24
CA LEU A 917 0.80 -18.81 -27.66
C LEU A 917 2.15 -19.37 -27.20
N SER A 918 2.24 -19.85 -25.96
CA SER A 918 3.49 -20.38 -25.43
C SER A 918 3.97 -21.62 -26.20
N GLU A 919 3.06 -22.51 -26.60
CA GLU A 919 3.37 -23.66 -27.45
C GLU A 919 3.87 -23.21 -28.84
N ALA A 920 3.15 -22.29 -29.50
CA ALA A 920 3.54 -21.78 -30.82
C ALA A 920 4.93 -21.10 -30.80
N LEU A 921 5.25 -20.39 -29.72
CA LEU A 921 6.56 -19.77 -29.54
C LEU A 921 7.66 -20.79 -29.22
N THR A 922 7.35 -21.83 -28.43
CA THR A 922 8.27 -22.94 -28.12
C THR A 922 8.73 -23.61 -29.43
N ASP A 923 7.80 -23.90 -30.33
CA ASP A 923 8.12 -24.48 -31.64
C ASP A 923 8.93 -23.53 -32.52
N ALA A 924 8.63 -22.22 -32.48
CA ALA A 924 9.38 -21.22 -33.23
C ALA A 924 10.83 -21.10 -32.76
N TYR A 925 11.07 -21.01 -31.46
CA TYR A 925 12.43 -20.91 -30.91
C TYR A 925 13.22 -22.20 -31.07
N ARG A 926 12.57 -23.36 -30.94
CA ARG A 926 13.17 -24.67 -31.22
C ARG A 926 13.64 -24.79 -32.67
N LYS A 927 12.78 -24.44 -33.64
CA LYS A 927 13.14 -24.48 -35.07
C LYS A 927 14.26 -23.51 -35.43
N ARG A 928 14.37 -22.38 -34.72
CA ARG A 928 15.42 -21.37 -34.93
C ARG A 928 16.74 -21.70 -34.22
N GLY A 929 16.78 -22.74 -33.37
CA GLY A 929 17.97 -23.09 -32.57
C GLY A 929 18.30 -22.10 -31.45
N GLN A 930 17.33 -21.33 -30.96
CA GLN A 930 17.52 -20.36 -29.87
C GLN A 930 17.28 -20.99 -28.50
N GLN A 931 18.22 -21.82 -28.06
CA GLN A 931 18.09 -22.67 -26.85
C GLN A 931 17.89 -21.86 -25.56
N GLN A 932 18.65 -20.78 -25.35
CA GLN A 932 18.52 -19.95 -24.14
C GLN A 932 17.12 -19.32 -24.00
N LYS A 933 16.55 -18.85 -25.10
CA LYS A 933 15.19 -18.28 -25.12
C LYS A 933 14.12 -19.34 -24.91
N LEU A 934 14.35 -20.53 -25.45
CA LEU A 934 13.48 -21.68 -25.26
C LEU A 934 13.44 -22.08 -23.77
N GLU A 935 14.60 -22.16 -23.12
CA GLU A 935 14.71 -22.48 -21.69
C GLU A 935 14.01 -21.42 -20.82
N ALA A 936 14.27 -20.13 -21.06
CA ALA A 936 13.59 -19.05 -20.34
C ALA A 936 12.06 -19.04 -20.53
N LEU A 937 11.58 -19.41 -21.73
CA LEU A 937 10.15 -19.55 -21.98
C LEU A 937 9.57 -20.74 -21.22
N LEU A 938 10.26 -21.90 -21.21
CA LEU A 938 9.83 -23.11 -20.49
C LEU A 938 9.80 -22.90 -18.98
N GLU A 939 10.76 -22.19 -18.41
CA GLU A 939 10.76 -21.80 -17.00
C GLU A 939 9.49 -21.01 -16.65
N ASN A 940 9.12 -20.03 -17.46
CA ASN A 940 7.91 -19.23 -17.24
C ASN A 940 6.62 -20.04 -17.44
N ILE A 941 6.58 -21.00 -18.37
CA ILE A 941 5.45 -21.93 -18.54
C ILE A 941 5.33 -22.87 -17.33
N SER A 942 6.46 -23.31 -16.76
CA SER A 942 6.50 -24.21 -15.60
C SER A 942 6.04 -23.57 -14.28
N SER A 943 5.80 -22.26 -14.27
CA SER A 943 5.30 -21.54 -13.10
C SER A 943 3.96 -22.13 -12.62
N PRO A 944 3.77 -22.34 -11.31
CA PRO A 944 2.51 -22.84 -10.76
C PRO A 944 1.33 -21.93 -11.08
N THR A 945 1.56 -20.64 -11.35
CA THR A 945 0.52 -19.67 -11.72
C THR A 945 -0.05 -19.88 -13.14
N MET A 946 0.68 -20.59 -14.00
CA MET A 946 0.31 -20.86 -15.40
C MET A 946 -0.38 -22.22 -15.59
N ASN A 947 -0.56 -22.98 -14.51
CA ASN A 947 -1.17 -24.30 -14.56
C ASN A 947 -2.68 -24.22 -14.90
N LEU A 948 -3.09 -24.88 -15.99
CA LEU A 948 -4.49 -24.95 -16.43
C LEU A 948 -5.40 -25.67 -15.43
N ASN A 949 -4.83 -26.49 -14.54
CA ASN A 949 -5.56 -27.18 -13.48
C ASN A 949 -5.87 -26.29 -12.27
N ASN A 950 -5.39 -25.04 -12.25
CA ASN A 950 -5.75 -24.08 -11.22
C ASN A 950 -7.23 -23.69 -11.30
N GLY A 951 -7.81 -23.33 -10.16
CA GLY A 951 -9.18 -22.78 -10.13
C GLY A 951 -9.33 -21.54 -11.02
N PRO A 952 -10.52 -21.31 -11.60
CA PRO A 952 -10.76 -20.25 -12.59
C PRO A 952 -10.43 -18.85 -12.05
N GLU A 953 -10.63 -18.61 -10.75
CA GLU A 953 -10.31 -17.34 -10.09
C GLU A 953 -8.80 -17.02 -10.13
N VAL A 954 -7.96 -18.05 -9.94
CA VAL A 954 -6.50 -17.90 -9.96
C VAL A 954 -6.03 -17.60 -11.38
N VAL A 955 -6.53 -18.37 -12.36
CA VAL A 955 -6.22 -18.17 -13.78
C VAL A 955 -6.63 -16.77 -14.24
N GLU A 956 -7.84 -16.33 -13.87
CA GLU A 956 -8.35 -15.02 -14.28
C GLU A 956 -7.56 -13.88 -13.60
N LYS A 957 -7.21 -14.01 -12.32
CA LYS A 957 -6.40 -13.02 -11.60
C LYS A 957 -4.99 -12.90 -12.19
N GLU A 958 -4.37 -14.03 -12.53
CA GLU A 958 -3.06 -14.07 -13.18
C GLU A 958 -3.09 -13.51 -14.59
N MET A 959 -4.14 -13.83 -15.37
CA MET A 959 -4.40 -13.21 -16.66
C MET A 959 -4.48 -11.67 -16.52
N ARG A 960 -5.31 -11.15 -15.61
CA ARG A 960 -5.45 -9.70 -15.40
C ARG A 960 -4.12 -9.05 -14.97
N ARG A 961 -3.34 -9.73 -14.11
CA ARG A 961 -2.02 -9.25 -13.66
C ARG A 961 -1.04 -9.13 -14.83
N LYS A 962 -0.93 -10.18 -15.64
CA LYS A 962 -0.03 -10.22 -16.81
C LYS A 962 -0.47 -9.25 -17.91
N GLN A 963 -1.78 -9.12 -18.14
CA GLN A 963 -2.30 -8.13 -19.09
C GLN A 963 -2.02 -6.69 -18.63
N LYS A 964 -2.24 -6.36 -17.34
CA LYS A 964 -1.88 -5.04 -16.79
C LYS A 964 -0.40 -4.75 -16.99
N ARG A 965 0.47 -5.73 -16.69
CA ARG A 965 1.92 -5.60 -16.89
C ARG A 965 2.25 -5.35 -18.36
N MET A 966 1.63 -6.09 -19.27
CA MET A 966 1.82 -5.91 -20.72
C MET A 966 1.42 -4.51 -21.19
N LEU A 967 0.26 -4.01 -20.78
CA LEU A 967 -0.19 -2.66 -21.13
C LEU A 967 0.73 -1.58 -20.56
N ASN A 968 1.23 -1.75 -19.33
CA ASN A 968 2.22 -0.85 -18.74
C ASN A 968 3.55 -0.88 -19.50
N THR A 969 4.02 -2.06 -19.93
CA THR A 969 5.23 -2.20 -20.73
C THR A 969 5.08 -1.52 -22.10
N LEU A 970 3.92 -1.63 -22.75
CA LEU A 970 3.63 -0.92 -24.00
C LEU A 970 3.65 0.60 -23.80
N ALA A 971 2.98 1.09 -22.74
CA ALA A 971 2.96 2.51 -22.43
C ALA A 971 4.35 3.06 -22.11
N SER A 972 5.15 2.37 -21.28
CA SER A 972 6.49 2.83 -20.93
C SER A 972 7.45 2.87 -22.12
N LEU A 973 7.37 1.85 -22.99
CA LEU A 973 8.14 1.76 -24.23
C LEU A 973 7.87 2.94 -25.17
N HIS A 974 6.61 3.31 -25.35
CA HIS A 974 6.20 4.33 -26.33
C HIS A 974 6.26 5.76 -25.79
N PHE A 975 5.99 5.98 -24.50
CA PHE A 975 6.05 7.32 -23.91
C PHE A 975 7.45 7.73 -23.44
N GLY A 976 8.42 6.80 -23.43
CA GLY A 976 9.76 7.06 -22.89
C GLY A 976 9.76 7.32 -21.38
N ILE A 977 8.65 7.02 -20.70
CA ILE A 977 8.49 7.17 -19.26
C ILE A 977 8.76 5.80 -18.64
N HIS A 978 10.01 5.58 -18.19
CA HIS A 978 10.28 4.48 -17.27
C HIS A 978 9.48 4.73 -15.98
N SER A 979 8.53 3.84 -15.73
CA SER A 979 7.52 3.92 -14.67
C SER A 979 8.10 4.26 -13.29
N CYS A 980 7.74 5.44 -12.79
CA CYS A 980 7.57 5.73 -11.36
C CYS A 980 6.09 6.11 -11.14
N PHE A 981 5.20 5.11 -11.15
CA PHE A 981 3.82 5.22 -10.65
C PHE A 981 3.40 3.93 -9.96
#